data_AF-A0A0G3XGI8-F1
#
_entry.id   AF-A0A0G3XGI8-F1
#
_cell.length_a   1.000
_cell.length_b   1.000
_cell.length_c   1.000
_cell.angle_alpha   90.00
_cell.angle_beta   90.00
_cell.angle_gamma   90.00
#
_symmetry.space_group_name_H-M   'P 1'
#
loop_
_entity.id
_entity.type
_entity.pdbx_description
1 polymer ?
#
loop_
_entity_poly.entity_id
_entity_poly.type
_entity_poly.pdbx_seq_one_letter_code
_entity_poly.pdbx_strand_id
1 'polypeptide(L)'
;MRPEILNPLFAEAESLKGVGPKLEKPLDKLGLSRVKDFAYHLPERFIDRRVIANLDDAVVGENVIVPLTPTQYRASRTGRGPFNVLATDEIGNVVSLTYFGRASYSAKKQLPLNERRWVAGRLDQYGDMLQIVHPDHVSDEGGPGQNGVGLGATCEPVYGLSEGLTQGRLQALVDQALGELPDLPEWIEPGQLDRQQWPAWRDALVLAHQGQHKAARDRLAYDELFASALALMLVKADNRRRKGVPLCGDGALREKLRLPFELTGAQKRSVAEIEGDMAQQHPMLRLLQGDVGSGKTAVALHAMLIAAEGGAQSALLAPTEILARQHFETLSEMARGTGIEIAILTGRDKGRARESILMGLLDGSIDVLIGTHAIFQDSVNYRNLGLVVIDEQHRFGVGQRLLLQQKAKGTAHCLAMTATPIPRTLTLAQYGEMEVSKLDEMPPGRQPIDTRVVAVERMDDVVGGLHRHVAEGKQAYWVCPMVREHETEDIAAAEERFDTLCAALGDAAVTLVHGQLPAEVKDANMARFASGEVAVLVATTVIEVGVNVPNASLMVIEQAERFGLAQLHQLRGRVGRGAEKSVCLLLRGGALSETGRERLALMRETQDGFRLAEEDLRLRGGGEILGTRQSGEQSFIVATPEQISELLEAAHDDARLLMDRDGGLTGARGEAARIALYLFERDYGVQLLRGG
;
A
#
# COMPACT_ATOMS: atom_id res chain seq x y z
N MET A 1 30.36 3.43 1.01
CA MET A 1 30.57 3.32 2.48
C MET A 1 29.68 4.38 3.13
N ARG A 2 29.08 4.10 4.30
CA ARG A 2 28.18 5.07 4.97
C ARG A 2 28.97 6.36 5.31
N PRO A 3 28.41 7.55 5.08
CA PRO A 3 29.03 8.80 5.51
C PRO A 3 29.28 8.80 7.02
N GLU A 4 30.49 9.16 7.44
CA GLU A 4 30.88 9.11 8.86
C GLU A 4 30.01 9.99 9.75
N ILE A 5 29.48 11.09 9.21
CA ILE A 5 28.56 12.01 9.90
C ILE A 5 27.27 11.32 10.38
N LEU A 6 26.88 10.20 9.77
CA LEU A 6 25.71 9.42 10.17
C LEU A 6 26.02 8.34 11.21
N ASN A 7 27.29 8.08 11.54
CA ASN A 7 27.66 7.00 12.45
C ASN A 7 26.94 7.06 13.82
N PRO A 8 26.75 8.23 14.47
CA PRO A 8 26.01 8.31 15.73
C PRO A 8 24.57 7.80 15.60
N LEU A 9 23.90 8.18 14.50
CA LEU A 9 22.50 7.83 14.24
C LEU A 9 22.27 6.33 13.99
N PHE A 10 23.31 5.62 13.55
CA PHE A 10 23.24 4.18 13.27
C PHE A 10 23.90 3.33 14.37
N ALA A 11 24.23 3.91 15.51
CA ALA A 11 24.61 3.14 16.68
C ALA A 11 23.42 2.30 17.17
N GLU A 12 23.71 1.10 17.67
CA GLU A 12 22.72 0.19 18.24
C GLU A 12 22.04 0.82 19.46
N ALA A 13 20.78 0.48 19.72
CA ALA A 13 19.99 0.97 20.85
C ALA A 13 20.68 0.73 22.20
N GLU A 14 21.52 -0.30 22.31
CA GLU A 14 22.33 -0.62 23.50
C GLU A 14 23.31 0.49 23.89
N SER A 15 23.67 1.37 22.95
CA SER A 15 24.49 2.55 23.23
C SER A 15 23.77 3.59 24.09
N LEU A 16 22.43 3.64 24.06
CA LEU A 16 21.63 4.55 24.85
C LEU A 16 21.59 4.12 26.31
N LYS A 17 21.75 5.09 27.22
CA LYS A 17 21.77 4.81 28.66
C LYS A 17 20.41 4.31 29.12
N GLY A 18 20.42 3.16 29.76
CA GLY A 18 19.21 2.53 30.30
C GLY A 18 18.56 1.51 29.36
N VAL A 19 19.12 1.25 28.18
CA VAL A 19 18.80 0.07 27.36
C VAL A 19 19.61 -1.11 27.86
N GLY A 20 18.95 -2.24 28.07
CA GLY A 20 19.60 -3.49 28.49
C GLY A 20 18.78 -4.70 28.04
N PRO A 21 19.22 -5.93 28.31
CA PRO A 21 18.67 -7.15 27.67
C PRO A 21 17.16 -7.36 27.87
N LYS A 22 16.58 -6.80 28.94
CA LYS A 22 15.13 -6.89 29.21
C LYS A 22 14.29 -5.99 28.31
N LEU A 23 14.87 -4.94 27.74
CA LEU A 23 14.19 -3.98 26.88
C LEU A 23 14.33 -4.28 25.38
N GLU A 24 15.24 -5.18 25.01
CA GLU A 24 15.49 -5.55 23.61
C GLU A 24 14.20 -5.99 22.91
N LYS A 25 13.46 -6.95 23.49
CA LYS A 25 12.19 -7.44 22.91
C LYS A 25 11.09 -6.38 22.79
N PRO A 26 10.80 -5.55 23.83
CA PRO A 26 9.88 -4.42 23.70
C PRO A 26 10.27 -3.45 22.59
N LEU A 27 11.54 -3.06 22.52
CA LEU A 27 12.03 -2.10 21.53
C LEU A 27 11.99 -2.66 20.10
N ASP A 28 12.36 -3.93 19.93
CA ASP A 28 12.30 -4.64 18.64
C ASP A 28 10.85 -4.71 18.10
N LYS A 29 9.86 -4.93 18.98
CA LYS A 29 8.42 -4.87 18.59
C LYS A 29 8.00 -3.51 18.04
N LEU A 30 8.65 -2.43 18.49
CA LEU A 30 8.43 -1.06 18.01
C LEU A 30 9.32 -0.70 16.81
N GLY A 31 10.23 -1.60 16.39
CA GLY A 31 11.22 -1.31 15.35
C GLY A 31 12.37 -0.39 15.81
N LEU A 32 12.55 -0.20 17.12
CA LEU A 32 13.53 0.72 17.70
C LEU A 32 14.85 0.01 17.97
N SER A 33 15.65 -0.15 16.93
CA SER A 33 16.93 -0.88 16.99
C SER A 33 18.15 0.02 17.06
N ARG A 34 18.07 1.25 16.52
CA ARG A 34 19.19 2.19 16.41
C ARG A 34 18.79 3.58 16.88
N VAL A 35 19.78 4.41 17.19
CA VAL A 35 19.57 5.80 17.67
C VAL A 35 18.62 6.59 16.77
N LYS A 36 18.75 6.51 15.44
CA LYS A 36 17.84 7.18 14.50
C LYS A 36 16.39 6.73 14.65
N ASP A 37 16.15 5.46 14.96
CA ASP A 37 14.80 4.91 15.03
C ASP A 37 14.04 5.57 16.20
N PHE A 38 14.74 5.91 17.30
CA PHE A 38 14.17 6.70 18.40
C PHE A 38 13.89 8.16 18.01
N ALA A 39 14.80 8.79 17.28
CA ALA A 39 14.60 10.16 16.80
C ALA A 39 13.44 10.28 15.81
N TYR A 40 13.16 9.23 15.04
CA TYR A 40 12.02 9.15 14.11
C TYR A 40 10.77 8.51 14.72
N HIS A 41 10.79 8.12 16.01
CA HIS A 41 9.62 7.62 16.73
C HIS A 41 8.71 8.78 17.14
N LEU A 42 8.02 9.37 16.17
CA LEU A 42 7.24 10.57 16.37
C LEU A 42 6.04 10.34 17.32
N PRO A 43 5.65 11.34 18.13
CA PRO A 43 4.47 11.23 18.99
C PRO A 43 3.17 11.07 18.18
N GLU A 44 2.31 10.13 18.59
CA GLU A 44 0.99 9.91 18.00
C GLU A 44 0.05 11.08 18.30
N ARG A 45 0.17 11.65 19.50
CA ARG A 45 -0.60 12.80 19.96
C ARG A 45 0.18 13.58 21.00
N PHE A 46 -0.33 14.76 21.33
CA PHE A 46 0.17 15.57 22.41
C PHE A 46 -0.90 15.75 23.49
N ILE A 47 -0.47 15.89 24.73
CA ILE A 47 -1.31 16.32 25.84
C ILE A 47 -0.93 17.76 26.15
N ASP A 48 -1.79 18.68 25.73
CA ASP A 48 -1.66 20.08 26.11
C ASP A 48 -2.21 20.26 27.52
N ARG A 49 -1.38 20.85 28.39
CA ARG A 49 -1.73 21.17 29.77
C ARG A 49 -1.68 22.67 29.98
N ARG A 50 -2.76 23.19 30.56
CA ARG A 50 -2.85 24.60 30.91
C ARG A 50 -2.36 24.82 32.34
N VAL A 51 -1.45 25.78 32.51
CA VAL A 51 -1.01 26.21 33.84
C VAL A 51 -2.07 27.15 34.40
N ILE A 52 -2.60 26.81 35.57
CA ILE A 52 -3.62 27.59 36.25
C ILE A 52 -3.14 28.00 37.64
N ALA A 53 -3.57 29.18 38.10
CA ALA A 53 -3.21 29.66 39.43
C ALA A 53 -4.12 29.04 40.51
N ASN A 54 -5.41 28.90 40.19
CA ASN A 54 -6.42 28.34 41.07
C ASN A 54 -7.41 27.47 40.27
N LEU A 55 -8.23 26.70 40.98
CA LEU A 55 -9.16 25.71 40.38
C LEU A 55 -10.35 26.36 39.66
N ASP A 56 -10.69 27.61 39.92
CA ASP A 56 -11.79 28.32 39.24
C ASP A 56 -11.41 28.75 37.81
N ASP A 57 -10.11 28.79 37.50
CA ASP A 57 -9.60 29.18 36.18
C ASP A 57 -9.76 28.10 35.09
N ALA A 58 -10.17 26.88 35.48
CA ALA A 58 -10.26 25.70 34.63
C ALA A 58 -11.68 25.13 34.55
N VAL A 59 -12.01 24.52 33.41
CA VAL A 59 -13.27 23.81 33.20
C VAL A 59 -13.08 22.31 33.47
N VAL A 60 -14.13 21.66 33.99
CA VAL A 60 -14.17 20.19 34.13
C VAL A 60 -13.94 19.53 32.77
N GLY A 61 -12.98 18.61 32.73
CA GLY A 61 -12.51 17.91 31.54
C GLY A 61 -11.17 18.42 30.99
N GLU A 62 -10.66 19.56 31.46
CA GLU A 62 -9.37 20.12 31.03
C GLU A 62 -8.17 19.42 31.70
N ASN A 63 -7.04 19.35 30.99
CA ASN A 63 -5.76 18.93 31.57
C ASN A 63 -5.05 20.16 32.13
N VAL A 64 -4.76 20.15 33.43
CA VAL A 64 -4.26 21.32 34.14
C VAL A 64 -2.97 21.03 34.89
N ILE A 65 -2.19 22.08 35.12
CA ILE A 65 -1.07 22.11 36.05
C ILE A 65 -1.42 23.16 37.11
N VAL A 66 -1.65 22.72 38.34
CA VAL A 66 -2.16 23.56 39.43
C VAL A 66 -1.33 23.40 40.69
N PRO A 67 -0.99 24.49 41.41
CA PRO A 67 -0.36 24.40 42.71
C PRO A 67 -1.40 24.03 43.78
N LEU A 68 -1.19 22.91 44.46
CA LEU A 68 -2.10 22.38 45.47
C LEU A 68 -1.35 22.09 46.78
N THR A 69 -2.02 22.31 47.90
CA THR A 69 -1.51 21.98 49.23
C THR A 69 -2.35 20.83 49.80
N PRO A 70 -1.79 19.60 49.93
CA PRO A 70 -2.50 18.48 50.52
C PRO A 70 -2.88 18.76 51.98
N THR A 71 -4.15 18.59 52.34
CA THR A 71 -4.68 18.87 53.68
C THR A 71 -5.09 17.62 54.44
N GLN A 72 -5.64 16.61 53.75
CA GLN A 72 -6.15 15.41 54.41
C GLN A 72 -6.00 14.15 53.55
N TYR A 73 -5.59 13.04 54.17
CA TYR A 73 -5.70 11.71 53.57
C TYR A 73 -7.01 11.01 53.95
N ARG A 74 -7.70 10.44 52.96
CA ARG A 74 -8.89 9.60 53.15
C ARG A 74 -8.67 8.25 52.48
N ALA A 75 -8.54 7.21 53.28
CA ALA A 75 -8.45 5.83 52.80
C ALA A 75 -9.82 5.14 52.94
N SER A 76 -10.14 4.25 51.99
CA SER A 76 -11.33 3.41 52.10
C SER A 76 -11.26 2.46 53.31
N ARG A 77 -12.36 2.37 54.07
CA ARG A 77 -12.51 1.49 55.24
C ARG A 77 -12.40 0.00 54.92
N THR A 78 -12.67 -0.41 53.68
CA THR A 78 -12.67 -1.82 53.24
C THR A 78 -11.35 -2.26 52.60
N GLY A 79 -10.34 -1.38 52.52
CA GLY A 79 -9.01 -1.66 51.97
C GLY A 79 -8.97 -1.86 50.43
N ARG A 80 -10.12 -2.01 49.77
CA ARG A 80 -10.24 -2.17 48.31
C ARG A 80 -10.80 -0.93 47.58
N GLY A 81 -11.15 0.13 48.31
CA GLY A 81 -11.64 1.38 47.71
C GLY A 81 -10.53 2.41 47.46
N PRO A 82 -10.86 3.55 46.81
CA PRO A 82 -9.89 4.57 46.46
C PRO A 82 -9.19 5.19 47.67
N PHE A 83 -7.96 5.65 47.45
CA PHE A 83 -7.21 6.50 48.37
C PHE A 83 -7.25 7.94 47.84
N ASN A 84 -7.85 8.83 48.62
CA ASN A 84 -8.03 10.23 48.23
C ASN A 84 -7.12 11.11 49.08
N VAL A 85 -6.42 12.03 48.42
CA VAL A 85 -5.71 13.14 49.06
C VAL A 85 -6.51 14.40 48.78
N LEU A 86 -7.17 14.96 49.79
CA LEU A 86 -7.77 16.28 49.67
C LEU A 86 -6.66 17.31 49.67
N ALA A 87 -6.73 18.24 48.72
CA ALA A 87 -5.80 19.34 48.60
C ALA A 87 -6.57 20.63 48.33
N THR A 88 -5.96 21.76 48.70
CA THR A 88 -6.51 23.10 48.46
C THR A 88 -5.60 23.92 47.56
N ASP A 89 -6.18 24.73 46.69
CA ASP A 89 -5.43 25.74 45.94
C ASP A 89 -5.12 26.99 46.81
N GLU A 90 -4.58 28.05 46.21
CA GLU A 90 -4.21 29.29 46.92
C GLU A 90 -5.42 30.08 47.44
N ILE A 91 -6.59 29.99 46.80
CA ILE A 91 -7.80 30.74 47.20
C ILE A 91 -8.74 29.92 48.11
N GLY A 92 -8.44 28.64 48.30
CA GLY A 92 -9.12 27.76 49.25
C GLY A 92 -10.10 26.77 48.63
N ASN A 93 -10.14 26.65 47.30
CA ASN A 93 -10.96 25.63 46.63
C ASN A 93 -10.40 24.24 46.92
N VAL A 94 -11.30 23.28 47.10
CA VAL A 94 -10.95 21.91 47.49
C VAL A 94 -11.03 20.98 46.30
N VAL A 95 -9.98 20.19 46.08
CA VAL A 95 -9.92 19.12 45.08
C VAL A 95 -9.49 17.80 45.72
N SER A 96 -10.05 16.70 45.24
CA SER A 96 -9.68 15.33 45.64
C SER A 96 -8.73 14.71 44.63
N LEU A 97 -7.49 14.42 45.03
CA LEU A 97 -6.55 13.63 44.23
C LEU A 97 -6.79 12.15 44.52
N THR A 98 -7.38 11.44 43.57
CA THR A 98 -7.93 10.09 43.76
C THR A 98 -6.99 9.04 43.16
N TYR A 99 -6.54 8.07 43.97
CA TYR A 99 -5.69 6.96 43.56
C TYR A 99 -6.40 5.62 43.74
N PHE A 100 -6.36 4.76 42.73
CA PHE A 100 -6.83 3.37 42.81
C PHE A 100 -5.67 2.38 42.87
N GLY A 101 -5.90 1.22 43.50
CA GLY A 101 -4.97 0.08 43.49
C GLY A 101 -3.58 0.41 44.04
N ARG A 102 -2.52 -0.06 43.34
CA ARG A 102 -1.11 0.08 43.76
C ARG A 102 -0.59 1.52 43.77
N ALA A 103 -1.22 2.45 43.05
CA ALA A 103 -0.80 3.85 43.03
C ALA A 103 -1.02 4.56 44.38
N SER A 104 -1.91 4.01 45.23
CA SER A 104 -2.17 4.51 46.58
C SER A 104 -0.94 4.43 47.50
N TYR A 105 0.02 3.53 47.23
CA TYR A 105 1.21 3.36 48.07
C TYR A 105 2.22 4.50 47.91
N SER A 106 2.32 5.12 46.74
CA SER A 106 3.24 6.24 46.47
C SER A 106 2.63 7.61 46.79
N ALA A 107 1.31 7.72 46.82
CA ALA A 107 0.59 8.98 47.01
C ALA A 107 1.02 9.76 48.26
N LYS A 108 1.17 9.10 49.42
CA LYS A 108 1.60 9.76 50.68
C LYS A 108 3.02 10.31 50.63
N LYS A 109 3.89 9.72 49.80
CA LYS A 109 5.28 10.16 49.63
C LYS A 109 5.36 11.34 48.66
N GLN A 110 4.55 11.32 47.61
CA GLN A 110 4.49 12.37 46.59
C GLN A 110 3.73 13.62 47.06
N LEU A 111 2.73 13.45 47.93
CA LEU A 111 1.85 14.53 48.39
C LEU A 111 1.85 14.63 49.92
N PRO A 112 2.98 15.03 50.56
CA PRO A 112 3.02 15.25 52.00
C PRO A 112 2.05 16.35 52.43
N LEU A 113 1.46 16.18 53.62
CA LEU A 113 0.47 17.12 54.14
C LEU A 113 1.10 18.48 54.45
N ASN A 114 0.38 19.54 54.12
CA ASN A 114 0.74 20.94 54.34
C ASN A 114 1.97 21.43 53.57
N GLU A 115 2.44 20.67 52.58
CA GLU A 115 3.49 21.13 51.69
C GLU A 115 2.93 21.40 50.29
N ARG A 116 3.22 22.58 49.74
CA ARG A 116 2.80 22.94 48.39
C ARG A 116 3.43 21.97 47.38
N ARG A 117 2.62 21.48 46.44
CA ARG A 117 3.02 20.65 45.31
C ARG A 117 2.35 21.11 44.04
N TRP A 118 3.07 21.07 42.94
CA TRP A 118 2.46 21.24 41.62
C TRP A 118 1.92 19.90 41.15
N VAL A 119 0.66 19.88 40.75
CA VAL A 119 -0.04 18.66 40.35
C VAL A 119 -0.53 18.84 38.92
N ALA A 120 -0.12 17.91 38.06
CA ALA A 120 -0.58 17.81 36.68
C ALA A 120 -1.61 16.69 36.55
N GLY A 121 -2.73 16.94 35.87
CA GLY A 121 -3.69 15.91 35.55
C GLY A 121 -4.99 16.46 34.99
N ARG A 122 -5.91 15.56 34.65
CA ARG A 122 -7.25 15.93 34.18
C ARG A 122 -8.13 16.32 35.35
N LEU A 123 -8.67 17.54 35.32
CA LEU A 123 -9.65 18.00 36.28
C LEU A 123 -11.01 17.41 35.93
N ASP A 124 -11.50 16.50 36.76
CA ASP A 124 -12.84 15.92 36.66
C ASP A 124 -13.71 16.36 37.84
N GLN A 125 -14.98 16.00 37.81
CA GLN A 125 -15.92 16.26 38.90
C GLN A 125 -16.66 14.98 39.27
N TYR A 126 -16.75 14.69 40.58
CA TYR A 126 -17.55 13.59 41.12
C TYR A 126 -18.53 14.12 42.16
N GLY A 127 -19.82 14.14 41.78
CA GLY A 127 -20.84 14.87 42.54
C GLY A 127 -20.52 16.37 42.53
N ASP A 128 -20.46 16.99 43.71
CA ASP A 128 -20.14 18.41 43.85
C ASP A 128 -18.63 18.68 44.07
N MET A 129 -17.79 17.64 44.08
CA MET A 129 -16.36 17.76 44.39
C MET A 129 -15.49 17.65 43.13
N LEU A 130 -14.61 18.62 42.93
CA LEU A 130 -13.54 18.53 41.94
C LEU A 130 -12.58 17.40 42.31
N GLN A 131 -12.10 16.68 41.31
CA GLN A 131 -11.14 15.60 41.51
C GLN A 131 -10.12 15.53 40.37
N ILE A 132 -8.93 15.05 40.68
CA ILE A 132 -7.96 14.60 39.68
C ILE A 132 -7.71 13.13 39.95
N VAL A 133 -8.15 12.28 39.03
CA VAL A 133 -7.99 10.83 39.14
C VAL A 133 -6.63 10.45 38.58
N HIS A 134 -5.80 9.79 39.39
CA HIS A 134 -4.42 9.43 39.05
C HIS A 134 -3.64 10.61 38.45
N PRO A 135 -3.23 11.61 39.27
CA PRO A 135 -2.40 12.70 38.80
C PRO A 135 -1.21 12.21 37.99
N ASP A 136 -1.00 12.80 36.81
CA ASP A 136 0.02 12.42 35.86
C ASP A 136 1.42 12.67 36.44
N HIS A 137 1.62 13.85 37.04
CA HIS A 137 2.89 14.31 37.61
C HIS A 137 2.66 15.09 38.90
N VAL A 138 3.57 14.92 39.87
CA VAL A 138 3.60 15.68 41.13
C VAL A 138 5.05 16.10 41.40
N SER A 139 5.30 17.40 41.63
CA SER A 139 6.65 17.95 41.85
C SER A 139 6.72 18.92 43.03
N ASP A 140 7.91 18.97 43.64
CA ASP A 140 8.27 19.74 44.82
C ASP A 140 8.86 21.13 44.44
N GLU A 141 9.43 21.29 43.23
CA GLU A 141 10.18 22.48 42.79
C GLU A 141 9.67 23.06 41.47
N GLY A 142 9.65 24.41 41.40
CA GLY A 142 9.54 25.24 40.19
C GLY A 142 8.22 25.11 39.43
N GLY A 143 7.45 26.19 39.32
CA GLY A 143 6.44 26.25 38.26
C GLY A 143 7.07 25.96 36.88
N PRO A 144 6.28 25.57 35.87
CA PRO A 144 6.80 25.14 34.57
C PRO A 144 7.83 26.13 34.01
N GLY A 145 9.05 25.64 33.73
CA GLY A 145 10.11 26.42 33.08
C GLY A 145 11.39 26.69 33.91
N GLN A 146 11.49 26.28 35.18
CA GLN A 146 12.75 26.37 35.93
C GLN A 146 13.38 24.97 36.06
N ASN A 147 14.50 24.75 35.34
CA ASN A 147 15.36 23.57 35.38
C ASN A 147 14.86 22.28 34.71
N GLY A 148 14.38 22.32 33.46
CA GLY A 148 14.46 21.22 32.45
C GLY A 148 13.97 19.79 32.77
N VAL A 149 13.54 19.50 34.00
CA VAL A 149 13.21 18.19 34.56
C VAL A 149 12.09 18.33 35.63
N GLY A 150 11.50 19.52 35.77
CA GLY A 150 10.44 19.83 36.74
C GLY A 150 9.10 20.10 36.05
N LEU A 151 8.14 19.20 36.29
CA LEU A 151 6.79 19.11 35.70
C LEU A 151 6.72 18.89 34.18
N GLY A 152 5.87 17.94 33.78
CA GLY A 152 5.56 17.66 32.38
C GLY A 152 5.30 18.97 31.63
N ALA A 153 6.00 19.13 30.51
CA ALA A 153 5.90 20.30 29.66
C ALA A 153 4.41 20.66 29.41
N THR A 154 4.15 21.94 29.14
CA THR A 154 2.82 22.42 28.75
C THR A 154 2.26 21.68 27.54
N CYS A 155 3.12 21.03 26.77
CA CYS A 155 2.80 20.07 25.73
C CYS A 155 3.62 18.80 25.99
N GLU A 156 2.98 17.69 26.36
CA GLU A 156 3.67 16.40 26.57
C GLU A 156 3.44 15.47 25.38
N PRO A 157 4.50 14.94 24.74
CA PRO A 157 4.35 13.96 23.66
C PRO A 157 3.88 12.61 24.20
N VAL A 158 2.98 11.96 23.45
CA VAL A 158 2.53 10.60 23.72
C VAL A 158 3.00 9.69 22.60
N TYR A 159 3.87 8.75 22.95
CA TYR A 159 4.47 7.81 22.01
C TYR A 159 3.72 6.47 21.99
N GLY A 160 3.77 5.77 20.87
CA GLY A 160 3.38 4.36 20.81
C GLY A 160 4.25 3.51 21.73
N LEU A 161 3.63 2.61 22.50
CA LEU A 161 4.31 1.76 23.50
C LEU A 161 4.10 0.27 23.21
N SER A 162 5.08 -0.53 23.59
CA SER A 162 4.96 -1.99 23.69
C SER A 162 4.91 -2.43 25.16
N GLU A 163 4.44 -3.66 25.40
CA GLU A 163 4.42 -4.27 26.72
C GLU A 163 5.81 -4.21 27.40
N GLY A 164 5.86 -3.68 28.62
CA GLY A 164 7.10 -3.53 29.40
C GLY A 164 7.80 -2.17 29.27
N LEU A 165 7.32 -1.26 28.41
CA LEU A 165 7.79 0.12 28.30
C LEU A 165 6.79 1.12 28.93
N THR A 166 7.32 2.23 29.44
CA THR A 166 6.53 3.35 29.99
C THR A 166 6.83 4.63 29.19
N GLN A 167 5.87 5.57 29.16
CA GLN A 167 6.04 6.86 28.45
C GLN A 167 7.32 7.57 28.87
N GLY A 168 7.52 7.81 30.17
CA GLY A 168 8.71 8.54 30.64
C GLY A 168 10.04 7.85 30.33
N ARG A 169 10.08 6.50 30.25
CA ARG A 169 11.29 5.80 29.86
C ARG A 169 11.57 5.91 28.37
N LEU A 170 10.53 5.79 27.53
CA LEU A 170 10.68 5.97 26.09
C LEU A 170 11.07 7.41 25.76
N GLN A 171 10.42 8.40 26.40
CA GLN A 171 10.76 9.81 26.26
C GLN A 171 12.23 10.07 26.61
N ALA A 172 12.74 9.53 27.72
CA ALA A 172 14.15 9.68 28.09
C ALA A 172 15.13 9.05 27.08
N LEU A 173 14.72 8.01 26.33
CA LEU A 173 15.53 7.42 25.26
C LEU A 173 15.47 8.28 23.98
N VAL A 174 14.29 8.81 23.66
CA VAL A 174 14.09 9.75 22.55
C VAL A 174 14.89 11.03 22.78
N ASP A 175 14.86 11.62 23.98
CA ASP A 175 15.63 12.83 24.31
C ASP A 175 17.14 12.60 24.18
N GLN A 176 17.64 11.41 24.54
CA GLN A 176 19.03 11.03 24.30
C GLN A 176 19.35 10.97 22.81
N ALA A 177 18.48 10.34 22.00
CA ALA A 177 18.66 10.26 20.56
C ALA A 177 18.60 11.64 19.88
N LEU A 178 17.70 12.53 20.30
CA LEU A 178 17.62 13.92 19.84
C LEU A 178 18.89 14.72 20.22
N GLY A 179 19.51 14.40 21.36
CA GLY A 179 20.79 14.98 21.78
C GLY A 179 21.99 14.54 20.93
N GLU A 180 21.92 13.38 20.30
CA GLU A 180 22.97 12.82 19.44
C GLU A 180 22.85 13.21 17.96
N LEU A 181 21.86 14.04 17.60
CA LEU A 181 21.66 14.47 16.22
C LEU A 181 22.85 15.30 15.72
N PRO A 182 23.49 14.91 14.59
CA PRO A 182 24.53 15.69 13.96
C PRO A 182 23.95 16.89 13.20
N ASP A 183 24.78 17.88 12.90
CA ASP A 183 24.38 18.96 11.99
C ASP A 183 24.60 18.50 10.53
N LEU A 184 23.51 18.08 9.88
CA LEU A 184 23.56 17.59 8.49
C LEU A 184 23.46 18.75 7.49
N PRO A 185 24.15 18.65 6.33
CA PRO A 185 23.99 19.62 5.25
C PRO A 185 22.60 19.52 4.61
N GLU A 186 22.15 20.63 4.05
CA GLU A 186 20.83 20.74 3.43
C GLU A 186 20.79 20.10 2.02
N TRP A 187 19.81 19.23 1.78
CA TRP A 187 19.58 18.53 0.49
C TRP A 187 18.41 19.10 -0.30
N ILE A 188 17.48 19.81 0.35
CA ILE A 188 16.34 20.45 -0.30
C ILE A 188 16.84 21.63 -1.15
N GLU A 189 16.21 21.84 -2.31
CA GLU A 189 16.50 23.03 -3.11
C GLU A 189 16.15 24.33 -2.34
N PRO A 190 17.02 25.35 -2.33
CA PRO A 190 16.82 26.55 -1.51
C PRO A 190 15.48 27.26 -1.74
N GLY A 191 15.03 27.39 -2.98
CA GLY A 191 13.73 28.01 -3.30
C GLY A 191 12.53 27.21 -2.79
N GLN A 192 12.61 25.88 -2.78
CA GLN A 192 11.60 25.01 -2.18
C GLN A 192 11.60 25.14 -0.64
N LEU A 193 12.79 25.13 -0.03
CA LEU A 193 12.95 25.30 1.42
C LEU A 193 12.36 26.63 1.90
N ASP A 194 12.72 27.73 1.23
CA ASP A 194 12.26 29.08 1.54
C ASP A 194 10.75 29.24 1.33
N ARG A 195 10.20 28.64 0.26
CA ARG A 195 8.76 28.71 -0.03
C ARG A 195 7.92 28.06 1.07
N GLN A 196 8.39 26.93 1.59
CA GLN A 196 7.67 26.15 2.59
C GLN A 196 7.95 26.60 4.02
N GLN A 197 8.94 27.49 4.22
CA GLN A 197 9.37 27.98 5.54
C GLN A 197 9.70 26.81 6.48
N TRP A 198 10.33 25.75 5.94
CA TRP A 198 10.67 24.58 6.74
C TRP A 198 11.90 24.84 7.62
N PRO A 199 11.91 24.30 8.85
CA PRO A 199 13.11 24.30 9.67
C PRO A 199 14.21 23.43 9.06
N ALA A 200 15.44 23.61 9.54
CA ALA A 200 16.55 22.70 9.24
C ALA A 200 16.23 21.29 9.77
N TRP A 201 16.83 20.25 9.18
CA TRP A 201 16.54 18.85 9.52
C TRP A 201 16.57 18.54 11.03
N ARG A 202 17.61 19.00 11.74
CA ARG A 202 17.77 18.78 13.19
C ARG A 202 16.64 19.45 13.98
N ASP A 203 16.35 20.70 13.64
CA ASP A 203 15.28 21.46 14.30
C ASP A 203 13.91 20.87 13.97
N ALA A 204 13.71 20.34 12.76
CA ALA A 204 12.49 19.65 12.37
C ALA A 204 12.22 18.43 13.26
N LEU A 205 13.24 17.60 13.51
CA LEU A 205 13.13 16.47 14.44
C LEU A 205 12.81 16.96 15.85
N VAL A 206 13.56 17.93 16.38
CA VAL A 206 13.32 18.44 17.74
C VAL A 206 11.92 19.03 17.90
N LEU A 207 11.48 19.87 16.96
CA LEU A 207 10.16 20.50 16.99
C LEU A 207 9.03 19.47 16.85
N ALA A 208 9.20 18.42 16.04
CA ALA A 208 8.20 17.37 15.86
C ALA A 208 7.90 16.59 17.15
N HIS A 209 8.80 16.63 18.15
CA HIS A 209 8.64 16.03 19.47
C HIS A 209 8.15 17.00 20.56
N GLN A 210 8.20 18.31 20.30
CA GLN A 210 7.84 19.35 21.28
C GLN A 210 6.38 19.81 21.18
N GLY A 211 5.73 19.60 20.04
CA GLY A 211 4.32 19.98 19.86
C GLY A 211 3.80 19.78 18.45
N GLN A 212 2.61 20.34 18.18
CA GLN A 212 1.98 20.31 16.86
C GLN A 212 2.65 21.29 15.91
N HIS A 213 3.79 20.90 15.34
CA HIS A 213 4.53 21.68 14.35
C HIS A 213 4.34 21.10 12.94
N LYS A 214 3.30 21.56 12.22
CA LYS A 214 3.00 21.05 10.86
C LYS A 214 4.21 21.18 9.92
N ALA A 215 4.84 22.35 9.87
CA ALA A 215 5.99 22.59 9.00
C ALA A 215 7.17 21.64 9.28
N ALA A 216 7.43 21.31 10.55
CA ALA A 216 8.47 20.36 10.94
C ALA A 216 8.11 18.93 10.51
N ARG A 217 6.86 18.50 10.71
CA ARG A 217 6.39 17.17 10.28
C ARG A 217 6.36 17.03 8.75
N ASP A 218 5.93 18.07 8.05
CA ASP A 218 5.93 18.11 6.58
C ASP A 218 7.35 18.07 6.02
N ARG A 219 8.28 18.79 6.66
CA ARG A 219 9.71 18.74 6.32
C ARG A 219 10.26 17.31 6.40
N LEU A 220 10.01 16.60 7.50
CA LEU A 220 10.50 15.22 7.68
C LEU A 220 9.85 14.24 6.70
N ALA A 221 8.55 14.40 6.43
CA ALA A 221 7.85 13.63 5.42
C ALA A 221 8.41 13.89 4.01
N TYR A 222 8.68 15.16 3.69
CA TYR A 222 9.31 15.55 2.43
C TYR A 222 10.70 14.93 2.28
N ASP A 223 11.54 14.98 3.32
CA ASP A 223 12.88 14.41 3.30
C ASP A 223 12.86 12.91 2.92
N GLU A 224 11.91 12.18 3.48
CA GLU A 224 11.70 10.76 3.18
C GLU A 224 11.23 10.53 1.72
N LEU A 225 10.27 11.33 1.26
CA LEU A 225 9.75 11.26 -0.11
C LEU A 225 10.81 11.63 -1.14
N PHE A 226 11.61 12.65 -0.85
CA PHE A 226 12.72 13.09 -1.69
C PHE A 226 13.78 11.99 -1.81
N ALA A 227 14.19 11.39 -0.70
CA ALA A 227 15.16 10.29 -0.70
C ALA A 227 14.63 9.09 -1.51
N SER A 228 13.35 8.74 -1.37
CA SER A 228 12.71 7.69 -2.17
C SER A 228 12.67 8.02 -3.66
N ALA A 229 12.25 9.23 -4.02
CA ALA A 229 12.19 9.67 -5.42
C ALA A 229 13.59 9.68 -6.06
N LEU A 230 14.60 10.20 -5.35
CA LEU A 230 15.98 10.22 -5.79
C LEU A 230 16.54 8.80 -5.98
N ALA A 231 16.27 7.88 -5.05
CA ALA A 231 16.71 6.49 -5.18
C ALA A 231 16.16 5.84 -6.47
N LEU A 232 14.88 6.04 -6.77
CA LEU A 232 14.24 5.56 -8.00
C LEU A 232 14.87 6.18 -9.25
N MET A 233 15.17 7.47 -9.23
CA MET A 233 15.84 8.14 -10.36
C MET A 233 17.25 7.61 -10.61
N LEU A 234 18.00 7.30 -9.55
CA LEU A 234 19.32 6.68 -9.67
C LEU A 234 19.23 5.27 -10.26
N VAL A 235 18.24 4.48 -9.84
CA VAL A 235 17.96 3.16 -10.44
C VAL A 235 17.60 3.29 -11.92
N LYS A 236 16.75 4.26 -12.27
CA LYS A 236 16.38 4.55 -13.66
C LYS A 236 17.59 4.99 -14.49
N ALA A 237 18.45 5.84 -13.94
CA ALA A 237 19.68 6.28 -14.59
C ALA A 237 20.67 5.12 -14.80
N ASP A 238 20.81 4.20 -13.84
CA ASP A 238 21.62 2.99 -14.01
C ASP A 238 21.04 2.05 -15.08
N ASN A 239 19.73 1.81 -15.03
CA ASN A 239 19.05 0.99 -16.03
C ASN A 239 19.23 1.56 -17.45
N ARG A 240 19.22 2.89 -17.61
CA ARG A 240 19.53 3.55 -18.89
C ARG A 240 20.99 3.42 -19.31
N ARG A 241 21.93 3.21 -18.38
CA ARG A 241 23.34 2.91 -18.71
C ARG A 241 23.54 1.48 -19.19
N ARG A 242 22.63 0.56 -18.87
CA ARG A 242 22.69 -0.82 -19.36
C ARG A 242 22.46 -0.82 -20.87
N LYS A 243 23.31 -1.58 -21.58
CA LYS A 243 23.16 -1.75 -23.03
C LYS A 243 22.04 -2.74 -23.31
N GLY A 244 20.96 -2.24 -23.89
CA GLY A 244 19.89 -3.04 -24.48
C GLY A 244 20.22 -3.41 -25.93
N VAL A 245 19.48 -4.36 -26.48
CA VAL A 245 19.51 -4.68 -27.92
C VAL A 245 18.30 -4.00 -28.56
N PRO A 246 18.48 -2.95 -29.39
CA PRO A 246 17.36 -2.30 -30.06
C PRO A 246 16.53 -3.29 -30.86
N LEU A 247 15.22 -3.21 -30.71
CA LEU A 247 14.25 -3.97 -31.49
C LEU A 247 13.50 -3.00 -32.41
N CYS A 248 13.84 -3.03 -33.69
CA CYS A 248 13.24 -2.20 -34.72
C CYS A 248 12.42 -3.08 -35.66
N GLY A 249 11.10 -2.96 -35.60
CA GLY A 249 10.22 -3.69 -36.51
C GLY A 249 10.05 -2.96 -37.85
N ASP A 250 9.95 -3.71 -38.94
CA ASP A 250 9.74 -3.18 -40.30
C ASP A 250 8.25 -2.96 -40.63
N GLY A 251 7.34 -3.36 -39.74
CA GLY A 251 5.89 -3.26 -39.91
C GLY A 251 5.26 -4.40 -40.70
N ALA A 252 6.04 -5.32 -41.28
CA ALA A 252 5.53 -6.33 -42.20
C ALA A 252 4.58 -7.35 -41.54
N LEU A 253 4.75 -7.63 -40.24
CA LEU A 253 3.86 -8.50 -39.48
C LEU A 253 2.65 -7.71 -38.95
N ARG A 254 2.88 -6.48 -38.50
CA ARG A 254 1.83 -5.57 -38.01
C ARG A 254 0.80 -5.22 -39.09
N GLU A 255 1.22 -5.01 -40.34
CA GLU A 255 0.32 -4.75 -41.47
C GLU A 255 -0.61 -5.93 -41.80
N LYS A 256 -0.15 -7.16 -41.53
CA LYS A 256 -0.92 -8.39 -41.72
C LYS A 256 -1.89 -8.67 -40.57
N LEU A 257 -1.75 -7.96 -39.45
CA LEU A 257 -2.65 -8.12 -38.31
C LEU A 257 -4.06 -7.67 -38.70
N ARG A 258 -5.04 -8.52 -38.40
CA ARG A 258 -6.46 -8.26 -38.66
C ARG A 258 -7.22 -8.44 -37.36
N LEU A 259 -7.38 -7.33 -36.64
CA LEU A 259 -8.16 -7.31 -35.40
C LEU A 259 -9.65 -7.15 -35.71
N PRO A 260 -10.54 -7.75 -34.90
CA PRO A 260 -11.99 -7.60 -35.07
C PRO A 260 -12.51 -6.21 -34.61
N PHE A 261 -11.63 -5.32 -34.18
CA PHE A 261 -11.93 -3.97 -33.70
C PHE A 261 -10.83 -3.00 -34.13
N GLU A 262 -11.17 -1.71 -34.20
CA GLU A 262 -10.17 -0.66 -34.37
C GLU A 262 -9.51 -0.32 -33.03
N LEU A 263 -8.20 -0.03 -33.08
CA LEU A 263 -7.48 0.44 -31.90
C LEU A 263 -7.97 1.83 -31.50
N THR A 264 -8.15 2.03 -30.20
CA THR A 264 -8.45 3.35 -29.61
C THR A 264 -7.27 4.31 -29.76
N GLY A 265 -7.49 5.61 -29.52
CA GLY A 265 -6.42 6.59 -29.48
C GLY A 265 -5.37 6.23 -28.43
N ALA A 266 -5.82 5.83 -27.24
CA ALA A 266 -4.95 5.43 -26.13
C ALA A 266 -4.09 4.20 -26.45
N GLN A 267 -4.65 3.21 -27.16
CA GLN A 267 -3.92 2.03 -27.60
C GLN A 267 -2.87 2.42 -28.65
N LYS A 268 -3.23 3.23 -29.65
CA LYS A 268 -2.29 3.71 -30.68
C LYS A 268 -1.13 4.51 -30.08
N ARG A 269 -1.41 5.43 -29.15
CA ARG A 269 -0.39 6.18 -28.40
C ARG A 269 0.54 5.24 -27.64
N SER A 270 -0.02 4.30 -26.87
CA SER A 270 0.77 3.34 -26.08
C SER A 270 1.66 2.45 -26.97
N VAL A 271 1.16 1.99 -28.13
CA VAL A 271 1.98 1.22 -29.09
C VAL A 271 3.15 2.06 -29.61
N ALA A 272 2.92 3.33 -29.96
CA ALA A 272 3.98 4.22 -30.45
C ALA A 272 5.04 4.53 -29.37
N GLU A 273 4.63 4.71 -28.11
CA GLU A 273 5.53 4.87 -26.97
C GLU A 273 6.40 3.62 -26.77
N ILE A 274 5.79 2.43 -26.80
CA ILE A 274 6.49 1.14 -26.67
C ILE A 274 7.48 0.94 -27.84
N GLU A 275 7.06 1.21 -29.08
CA GLU A 275 7.92 1.11 -30.26
C GLU A 275 9.12 2.05 -30.15
N GLY A 276 8.89 3.30 -29.73
CA GLY A 276 9.94 4.28 -29.52
C GLY A 276 10.96 3.85 -28.46
N ASP A 277 10.51 3.22 -27.37
CA ASP A 277 11.40 2.70 -26.32
C ASP A 277 12.13 1.42 -26.73
N MET A 278 11.48 0.53 -27.47
CA MET A 278 12.09 -0.70 -27.99
C MET A 278 13.20 -0.41 -29.01
N ALA A 279 13.10 0.68 -29.76
CA ALA A 279 14.12 1.11 -30.71
C ALA A 279 15.38 1.74 -30.07
N GLN A 280 15.36 2.00 -28.75
CA GLN A 280 16.47 2.65 -28.06
C GLN A 280 17.59 1.65 -27.68
N GLN A 281 18.80 2.17 -27.45
CA GLN A 281 19.98 1.37 -27.08
C GLN A 281 20.02 0.95 -25.60
N HIS A 282 18.98 1.29 -24.84
CA HIS A 282 18.80 0.88 -23.46
C HIS A 282 17.49 0.08 -23.31
N PRO A 283 17.43 -0.87 -22.37
CA PRO A 283 16.26 -1.72 -22.21
C PRO A 283 15.03 -0.87 -21.82
N MET A 284 13.89 -1.19 -22.43
CA MET A 284 12.60 -0.62 -22.05
C MET A 284 12.18 -1.24 -20.71
N LEU A 285 11.73 -0.41 -19.77
CA LEU A 285 11.04 -0.83 -18.55
C LEU A 285 9.75 -0.02 -18.46
N ARG A 286 8.64 -0.61 -18.91
CA ARG A 286 7.38 0.11 -19.07
C ARG A 286 6.21 -0.62 -18.41
N LEU A 287 5.35 0.14 -17.73
CA LEU A 287 4.11 -0.32 -17.11
C LEU A 287 2.93 0.15 -17.96
N LEU A 288 2.24 -0.78 -18.60
CA LEU A 288 0.99 -0.55 -19.30
C LEU A 288 -0.18 -0.69 -18.32
N GLN A 289 -0.76 0.44 -17.94
CA GLN A 289 -1.93 0.52 -17.08
C GLN A 289 -3.19 0.68 -17.92
N GLY A 290 -4.24 -0.02 -17.54
CA GLY A 290 -5.55 0.18 -18.14
C GLY A 290 -6.60 -0.66 -17.46
N ASP A 291 -7.85 -0.23 -17.58
CA ASP A 291 -8.96 -0.96 -16.98
C ASP A 291 -9.09 -2.39 -17.55
N VAL A 292 -9.79 -3.26 -16.83
CA VAL A 292 -10.17 -4.59 -17.30
C VAL A 292 -10.90 -4.47 -18.63
N GLY A 293 -10.34 -5.04 -19.70
CA GLY A 293 -10.92 -4.96 -21.04
C GLY A 293 -10.58 -3.69 -21.83
N SER A 294 -9.65 -2.85 -21.38
CA SER A 294 -9.13 -1.72 -22.16
C SER A 294 -8.27 -2.11 -23.38
N GLY A 295 -8.10 -3.41 -23.64
CA GLY A 295 -7.33 -3.94 -24.76
C GLY A 295 -5.82 -4.02 -24.55
N LYS A 296 -5.34 -4.13 -23.30
CA LYS A 296 -3.91 -4.34 -22.97
C LYS A 296 -3.26 -5.46 -23.78
N THR A 297 -3.96 -6.58 -23.96
CA THR A 297 -3.49 -7.74 -24.74
C THR A 297 -3.19 -7.38 -26.20
N ALA A 298 -3.96 -6.48 -26.82
CA ALA A 298 -3.70 -6.03 -28.19
C ALA A 298 -2.41 -5.19 -28.26
N VAL A 299 -2.20 -4.29 -27.30
CA VAL A 299 -0.96 -3.49 -27.20
C VAL A 299 0.26 -4.41 -26.98
N ALA A 300 0.14 -5.41 -26.11
CA ALA A 300 1.20 -6.40 -25.88
C ALA A 300 1.50 -7.23 -27.15
N LEU A 301 0.47 -7.63 -27.91
CA LEU A 301 0.66 -8.32 -29.18
C LEU A 301 1.45 -7.46 -30.18
N HIS A 302 1.12 -6.16 -30.30
CA HIS A 302 1.89 -5.25 -31.15
C HIS A 302 3.37 -5.19 -30.73
N ALA A 303 3.67 -5.15 -29.43
CA ALA A 303 5.04 -5.18 -28.92
C ALA A 303 5.76 -6.50 -29.29
N MET A 304 5.09 -7.64 -29.18
CA MET A 304 5.65 -8.94 -29.57
C MET A 304 5.91 -9.02 -31.08
N LEU A 305 5.03 -8.46 -31.91
CA LEU A 305 5.23 -8.38 -33.36
C LEU A 305 6.44 -7.51 -33.71
N ILE A 306 6.65 -6.37 -33.02
CA ILE A 306 7.85 -5.54 -33.20
C ILE A 306 9.12 -6.33 -32.86
N ALA A 307 9.09 -7.12 -31.77
CA ALA A 307 10.22 -7.98 -31.41
C ALA A 307 10.50 -9.04 -32.49
N ALA A 308 9.46 -9.69 -33.00
CA ALA A 308 9.57 -10.71 -34.05
C ALA A 308 10.08 -10.11 -35.38
N GLU A 309 9.58 -8.94 -35.78
CA GLU A 309 10.07 -8.16 -36.94
C GLU A 309 11.56 -7.82 -36.77
N GLY A 310 12.00 -7.53 -35.54
CA GLY A 310 13.40 -7.32 -35.18
C GLY A 310 14.25 -8.60 -35.03
N GLY A 311 13.71 -9.78 -35.33
CA GLY A 311 14.41 -11.07 -35.23
C GLY A 311 14.62 -11.57 -33.80
N ALA A 312 13.79 -11.14 -32.85
CA ALA A 312 13.84 -11.56 -31.46
C ALA A 312 12.57 -12.29 -31.03
N GLN A 313 12.74 -13.20 -30.09
CA GLN A 313 11.66 -13.95 -29.44
C GLN A 313 11.10 -13.15 -28.27
N SER A 314 9.82 -13.39 -27.96
CA SER A 314 9.12 -12.80 -26.82
C SER A 314 8.64 -13.87 -25.83
N ALA A 315 8.55 -13.50 -24.55
CA ALA A 315 7.91 -14.32 -23.54
C ALA A 315 6.77 -13.56 -22.86
N LEU A 316 5.57 -14.16 -22.75
CA LEU A 316 4.48 -13.66 -21.92
C LEU A 316 4.33 -14.53 -20.67
N LEU A 317 4.44 -13.89 -19.52
CA LEU A 317 4.26 -14.50 -18.22
C LEU A 317 2.85 -14.20 -17.69
N ALA A 318 2.09 -15.26 -17.40
CA ALA A 318 0.77 -15.21 -16.81
C ALA A 318 0.76 -15.89 -15.42
N PRO A 319 0.02 -15.37 -14.42
CA PRO A 319 0.13 -15.82 -13.03
C PRO A 319 -0.46 -17.21 -12.80
N THR A 320 -1.42 -17.61 -13.63
CA THR A 320 -2.08 -18.91 -13.55
C THR A 320 -2.13 -19.59 -14.91
N GLU A 321 -2.30 -20.91 -14.89
CA GLU A 321 -2.41 -21.71 -16.10
C GLU A 321 -3.64 -21.33 -16.94
N ILE A 322 -4.77 -21.00 -16.29
CA ILE A 322 -5.97 -20.56 -16.99
C ILE A 322 -5.69 -19.28 -17.78
N LEU A 323 -5.04 -18.29 -17.16
CA LEU A 323 -4.68 -17.04 -17.83
C LEU A 323 -3.68 -17.26 -18.96
N ALA A 324 -2.69 -18.14 -18.78
CA ALA A 324 -1.75 -18.50 -19.83
C ALA A 324 -2.47 -19.10 -21.06
N ARG A 325 -3.42 -20.02 -20.84
CA ARG A 325 -4.22 -20.63 -21.91
C ARG A 325 -5.11 -19.62 -22.62
N GLN A 326 -5.76 -18.75 -21.85
CA GLN A 326 -6.60 -17.69 -22.42
C GLN A 326 -5.80 -16.72 -23.28
N HIS A 327 -4.61 -16.31 -22.83
CA HIS A 327 -3.70 -15.49 -23.63
C HIS A 327 -3.25 -16.24 -24.88
N PHE A 328 -2.92 -17.53 -24.77
CA PHE A 328 -2.54 -18.35 -25.91
C PHE A 328 -3.65 -18.43 -26.96
N GLU A 329 -4.88 -18.75 -26.57
CA GLU A 329 -6.02 -18.82 -27.49
C GLU A 329 -6.28 -17.46 -28.16
N THR A 330 -6.36 -16.40 -27.36
CA THR A 330 -6.67 -15.04 -27.84
C THR A 330 -5.58 -14.51 -28.78
N LEU A 331 -4.31 -14.63 -28.38
CA LEU A 331 -3.18 -14.13 -29.18
C LEU A 331 -2.97 -14.96 -30.43
N SER A 332 -3.13 -16.29 -30.37
CA SER A 332 -3.03 -17.15 -31.55
C SER A 332 -4.12 -16.86 -32.57
N GLU A 333 -5.35 -16.55 -32.10
CA GLU A 333 -6.43 -16.13 -32.99
C GLU A 333 -6.14 -14.77 -33.63
N MET A 334 -5.74 -13.77 -32.84
CA MET A 334 -5.40 -12.43 -33.36
C MET A 334 -4.22 -12.47 -34.32
N ALA A 335 -3.19 -13.27 -34.03
CA ALA A 335 -1.94 -13.33 -34.79
C ALA A 335 -1.99 -14.27 -36.01
N ARG A 336 -3.08 -15.01 -36.23
CA ARG A 336 -3.20 -16.05 -37.27
C ARG A 336 -2.78 -15.60 -38.67
N GLY A 337 -3.04 -14.34 -39.03
CA GLY A 337 -2.70 -13.77 -40.34
C GLY A 337 -1.24 -13.30 -40.48
N THR A 338 -0.49 -13.21 -39.39
CA THR A 338 0.87 -12.64 -39.38
C THR A 338 1.94 -13.67 -39.75
N GLY A 339 1.70 -14.95 -39.42
CA GLY A 339 2.62 -16.06 -39.65
C GLY A 339 3.62 -16.32 -38.52
N ILE A 340 3.50 -15.63 -37.38
CA ILE A 340 4.32 -15.93 -36.19
C ILE A 340 3.86 -17.23 -35.53
N GLU A 341 4.80 -17.96 -34.94
CA GLU A 341 4.51 -19.14 -34.15
C GLU A 341 4.43 -18.79 -32.67
N ILE A 342 3.27 -19.07 -32.06
CA ILE A 342 3.02 -18.88 -30.64
C ILE A 342 2.91 -20.27 -29.99
N ALA A 343 3.64 -20.49 -28.91
CA ALA A 343 3.59 -21.71 -28.13
C ALA A 343 3.19 -21.42 -26.67
N ILE A 344 2.65 -22.43 -25.99
CA ILE A 344 2.33 -22.37 -24.56
C ILE A 344 3.15 -23.40 -23.78
N LEU A 345 3.70 -22.98 -22.62
CA LEU A 345 4.39 -23.86 -21.67
C LEU A 345 3.85 -23.68 -20.25
N THR A 346 3.16 -24.70 -19.75
CA THR A 346 2.62 -24.78 -18.39
C THR A 346 3.27 -25.92 -17.60
N GLY A 347 2.93 -26.03 -16.31
CA GLY A 347 3.43 -27.13 -15.46
C GLY A 347 2.91 -28.51 -15.85
N ARG A 348 1.87 -28.59 -16.70
CA ARG A 348 1.25 -29.87 -17.13
C ARG A 348 1.92 -30.48 -18.35
N ASP A 349 2.66 -29.69 -19.12
CA ASP A 349 3.31 -30.16 -20.34
C ASP A 349 4.49 -31.09 -20.01
N LYS A 350 4.38 -32.36 -20.43
CA LYS A 350 5.35 -33.43 -20.14
C LYS A 350 5.73 -34.19 -21.42
N GLY A 351 6.90 -34.83 -21.39
CA GLY A 351 7.39 -35.70 -22.47
C GLY A 351 7.63 -34.96 -23.78
N ARG A 352 7.27 -35.59 -24.91
CA ARG A 352 7.58 -35.11 -26.28
C ARG A 352 7.08 -33.71 -26.59
N ALA A 353 5.88 -33.33 -26.12
CA ALA A 353 5.32 -32.01 -26.40
C ALA A 353 6.22 -30.89 -25.82
N ARG A 354 6.67 -31.09 -24.59
CA ARG A 354 7.60 -30.19 -23.92
C ARG A 354 8.95 -30.14 -24.64
N GLU A 355 9.51 -31.29 -25.02
CA GLU A 355 10.79 -31.36 -25.74
C GLU A 355 10.71 -30.59 -27.07
N SER A 356 9.62 -30.72 -27.82
CA SER A 356 9.40 -29.98 -29.07
C SER A 356 9.41 -28.47 -28.86
N ILE A 357 8.75 -27.98 -27.80
CA ILE A 357 8.73 -26.55 -27.45
C ILE A 357 10.14 -26.07 -27.11
N LEU A 358 10.88 -26.82 -26.27
CA LEU A 358 12.23 -26.44 -25.89
C LEU A 358 13.20 -26.39 -27.09
N MET A 359 13.07 -27.34 -28.03
CA MET A 359 13.84 -27.32 -29.28
C MET A 359 13.45 -26.13 -30.15
N GLY A 360 12.16 -25.84 -30.30
CA GLY A 360 11.68 -24.71 -31.08
C GLY A 360 12.10 -23.34 -30.53
N LEU A 361 12.27 -23.23 -29.22
CA LEU A 361 12.82 -22.01 -28.60
C LEU A 361 14.32 -21.86 -28.88
N LEU A 362 15.07 -22.96 -28.90
CA LEU A 362 16.51 -22.97 -29.15
C LEU A 362 16.86 -22.72 -30.62
N ASP A 363 16.08 -23.25 -31.56
CA ASP A 363 16.30 -23.03 -32.99
C ASP A 363 15.66 -21.71 -33.49
N GLY A 364 14.73 -21.15 -32.73
CA GLY A 364 14.05 -19.88 -33.03
C GLY A 364 12.83 -20.03 -33.93
N SER A 365 12.29 -21.24 -34.11
CA SER A 365 11.03 -21.48 -34.82
C SER A 365 9.79 -21.04 -34.04
N ILE A 366 9.91 -20.87 -32.71
CA ILE A 366 8.86 -20.27 -31.87
C ILE A 366 9.19 -18.80 -31.63
N ASP A 367 8.32 -17.89 -32.08
CA ASP A 367 8.50 -16.44 -31.91
C ASP A 367 8.03 -15.97 -30.53
N VAL A 368 6.93 -16.54 -30.02
CA VAL A 368 6.32 -16.13 -28.75
C VAL A 368 6.07 -17.34 -27.86
N LEU A 369 6.60 -17.31 -26.63
CA LEU A 369 6.28 -18.28 -25.59
C LEU A 369 5.35 -17.68 -24.55
N ILE A 370 4.18 -18.28 -24.36
CA ILE A 370 3.25 -17.93 -23.29
C ILE A 370 3.37 -18.98 -22.19
N GLY A 371 3.39 -18.58 -20.93
CA GLY A 371 3.50 -19.56 -19.88
C GLY A 371 3.42 -19.01 -18.47
N THR A 372 3.52 -19.94 -17.53
CA THR A 372 3.51 -19.65 -16.10
C THR A 372 4.92 -19.70 -15.53
N HIS A 373 5.06 -19.99 -14.25
CA HIS A 373 6.34 -20.23 -13.58
C HIS A 373 7.23 -21.29 -14.27
N ALA A 374 6.67 -22.14 -15.14
CA ALA A 374 7.42 -23.11 -15.93
C ALA A 374 8.49 -22.46 -16.83
N ILE A 375 8.28 -21.22 -17.29
CA ILE A 375 9.24 -20.49 -18.14
C ILE A 375 10.58 -20.24 -17.42
N PHE A 376 10.58 -20.14 -16.09
CA PHE A 376 11.79 -19.86 -15.31
C PHE A 376 12.75 -21.04 -15.20
N GLN A 377 12.31 -22.26 -15.51
CA GLN A 377 13.14 -23.46 -15.32
C GLN A 377 14.41 -23.39 -16.18
N ASP A 378 15.54 -23.87 -15.66
CA ASP A 378 16.86 -23.80 -16.32
C ASP A 378 16.87 -24.44 -17.73
N SER A 379 16.02 -25.44 -17.94
CA SER A 379 15.85 -26.09 -19.25
C SER A 379 15.28 -25.19 -20.35
N VAL A 380 14.58 -24.11 -20.00
CA VAL A 380 13.95 -23.19 -20.96
C VAL A 380 14.98 -22.16 -21.42
N ASN A 381 15.48 -22.33 -22.64
CA ASN A 381 16.51 -21.48 -23.24
C ASN A 381 16.04 -20.97 -24.60
N TYR A 382 16.26 -19.68 -24.84
CA TYR A 382 15.84 -19.00 -26.07
C TYR A 382 17.05 -18.81 -26.99
N ARG A 383 16.81 -18.82 -28.31
CA ARG A 383 17.80 -18.40 -29.30
C ARG A 383 18.15 -16.92 -29.12
N ASN A 384 17.13 -16.08 -29.00
CA ASN A 384 17.24 -14.62 -28.90
C ASN A 384 16.03 -13.99 -28.17
N LEU A 385 15.94 -14.12 -26.85
CA LEU A 385 14.88 -13.44 -26.07
C LEU A 385 15.14 -11.92 -26.02
N GLY A 386 14.25 -11.14 -26.64
CA GLY A 386 14.35 -9.68 -26.70
C GLY A 386 13.28 -8.91 -25.92
N LEU A 387 12.10 -9.51 -25.73
CA LEU A 387 10.98 -8.89 -25.02
C LEU A 387 10.36 -9.84 -23.99
N VAL A 388 10.09 -9.32 -22.80
CA VAL A 388 9.34 -9.99 -21.74
C VAL A 388 8.10 -9.17 -21.43
N VAL A 389 6.94 -9.82 -21.49
CA VAL A 389 5.65 -9.25 -21.11
C VAL A 389 5.19 -9.93 -19.82
N ILE A 390 4.85 -9.16 -18.80
CA ILE A 390 4.36 -9.69 -17.51
C ILE A 390 2.93 -9.21 -17.31
N ASP A 391 1.98 -10.14 -17.25
CA ASP A 391 0.59 -9.80 -16.92
C ASP A 391 0.34 -9.91 -15.41
N GLU A 392 -0.48 -9.02 -14.86
CA GLU A 392 -0.75 -8.90 -13.42
C GLU A 392 0.52 -8.89 -12.55
N GLN A 393 1.43 -7.94 -12.82
CA GLN A 393 2.79 -7.95 -12.25
C GLN A 393 2.85 -8.12 -10.72
N HIS A 394 1.85 -7.63 -9.99
CA HIS A 394 1.79 -7.67 -8.53
C HIS A 394 1.76 -9.10 -7.96
N ARG A 395 1.48 -10.12 -8.79
CA ARG A 395 1.51 -11.53 -8.38
C ARG A 395 2.91 -12.17 -8.46
N PHE A 396 3.90 -11.48 -9.03
CA PHE A 396 5.24 -12.01 -9.26
C PHE A 396 6.30 -11.32 -8.40
N GLY A 397 7.12 -12.12 -7.73
CA GLY A 397 8.21 -11.61 -6.88
C GLY A 397 9.36 -10.99 -7.69
N VAL A 398 10.13 -10.11 -7.05
CA VAL A 398 11.33 -9.46 -7.65
C VAL A 398 12.31 -10.49 -8.22
N GLY A 399 12.57 -11.58 -7.50
CA GLY A 399 13.53 -12.62 -7.92
C GLY A 399 13.13 -13.33 -9.22
N GLN A 400 11.84 -13.51 -9.48
CA GLN A 400 11.35 -14.14 -10.70
C GLN A 400 11.62 -13.25 -11.92
N ARG A 401 11.41 -11.93 -11.79
CA ARG A 401 11.71 -10.95 -12.85
C ARG A 401 13.18 -10.98 -13.27
N LEU A 402 14.10 -11.09 -12.29
CA LEU A 402 15.53 -11.19 -12.55
C LEU A 402 15.92 -12.48 -13.29
N LEU A 403 15.29 -13.62 -12.97
CA LEU A 403 15.57 -14.89 -13.65
C LEU A 403 15.24 -14.85 -15.15
N LEU A 404 14.16 -14.15 -15.54
CA LEU A 404 13.81 -13.97 -16.95
C LEU A 404 14.81 -13.06 -17.68
N GLN A 405 15.27 -11.99 -17.03
CA GLN A 405 16.30 -11.14 -17.59
C GLN A 405 17.63 -11.90 -17.80
N GLN A 406 17.97 -12.83 -16.90
CA GLN A 406 19.17 -13.66 -17.01
C GLN A 406 19.12 -14.67 -18.18
N LYS A 407 17.92 -15.02 -18.67
CA LYS A 407 17.76 -15.92 -19.82
C LYS A 407 18.01 -15.25 -21.18
N ALA A 408 18.01 -13.92 -21.22
CA ALA A 408 18.38 -13.16 -22.41
C ALA A 408 19.91 -13.03 -22.51
N LYS A 409 20.45 -13.08 -23.74
CA LYS A 409 21.91 -12.89 -23.99
C LYS A 409 22.39 -11.47 -23.66
N GLY A 410 21.46 -10.51 -23.54
CA GLY A 410 21.64 -9.15 -23.04
C GLY A 410 20.46 -8.76 -22.15
N THR A 411 20.22 -7.47 -21.91
CA THR A 411 19.02 -7.05 -21.16
C THR A 411 17.82 -6.99 -22.10
N ALA A 412 16.87 -7.90 -21.91
CA ALA A 412 15.59 -7.87 -22.64
C ALA A 412 14.74 -6.65 -22.23
N HIS A 413 13.95 -6.15 -23.18
CA HIS A 413 12.91 -5.17 -22.92
C HIS A 413 11.82 -5.79 -22.03
N CYS A 414 11.25 -5.02 -21.11
CA CYS A 414 10.22 -5.48 -20.19
C CYS A 414 8.97 -4.58 -20.28
N LEU A 415 7.84 -5.21 -20.56
CA LEU A 415 6.51 -4.61 -20.54
C LEU A 415 5.67 -5.28 -19.44
N ALA A 416 5.47 -4.59 -18.32
CA ALA A 416 4.53 -5.04 -17.31
C ALA A 416 3.12 -4.53 -17.62
N MET A 417 2.11 -5.32 -17.33
CA MET A 417 0.71 -4.96 -17.47
C MET A 417 0.00 -5.11 -16.12
N THR A 418 -0.95 -4.22 -15.87
CA THR A 418 -1.85 -4.36 -14.72
C THR A 418 -3.27 -3.98 -15.12
N ALA A 419 -4.23 -4.77 -14.65
CA ALA A 419 -5.64 -4.46 -14.82
C ALA A 419 -6.19 -3.52 -13.75
N THR A 420 -5.49 -3.38 -12.62
CA THR A 420 -5.84 -2.44 -11.56
C THR A 420 -5.29 -1.07 -11.92
N PRO A 421 -6.12 -0.05 -12.12
CA PRO A 421 -5.62 1.31 -12.23
C PRO A 421 -4.92 1.68 -10.92
N ILE A 422 -3.68 2.14 -11.04
CA ILE A 422 -2.85 2.52 -9.90
C ILE A 422 -2.87 4.05 -9.82
N PRO A 423 -3.10 4.65 -8.64
CA PRO A 423 -3.02 6.10 -8.48
C PRO A 423 -1.68 6.63 -8.99
N ARG A 424 -1.67 7.83 -9.57
CA ARG A 424 -0.43 8.41 -10.09
C ARG A 424 0.62 8.54 -8.99
N THR A 425 0.20 8.99 -7.81
CA THR A 425 1.05 9.10 -6.61
C THR A 425 1.67 7.76 -6.21
N LEU A 426 0.88 6.68 -6.16
CA LEU A 426 1.40 5.34 -5.85
C LEU A 426 2.33 4.82 -6.94
N THR A 427 2.04 5.10 -8.21
CA THR A 427 2.89 4.71 -9.35
C THR A 427 4.26 5.38 -9.25
N LEU A 428 4.32 6.67 -8.92
CA LEU A 428 5.57 7.40 -8.74
C LEU A 428 6.36 6.89 -7.53
N ALA A 429 5.68 6.53 -6.44
CA ALA A 429 6.32 6.09 -5.20
C ALA A 429 6.82 4.63 -5.26
N GLN A 430 6.07 3.72 -5.90
CA GLN A 430 6.37 2.26 -5.90
C GLN A 430 6.95 1.76 -7.22
N TYR A 431 6.61 2.38 -8.34
CA TYR A 431 7.01 1.94 -9.69
C TYR A 431 7.74 3.04 -10.47
N GLY A 432 8.27 4.07 -9.78
CA GLY A 432 8.87 5.25 -10.42
C GLY A 432 10.11 4.98 -11.29
N GLU A 433 10.67 3.78 -11.21
CA GLU A 433 11.71 3.28 -12.14
C GLU A 433 11.17 2.97 -13.55
N MET A 434 9.87 2.72 -13.69
CA MET A 434 9.22 2.34 -14.95
C MET A 434 8.59 3.55 -15.65
N GLU A 435 8.65 3.59 -16.98
CA GLU A 435 7.81 4.50 -17.77
C GLU A 435 6.35 3.98 -17.76
N VAL A 436 5.36 4.88 -17.82
CA VAL A 436 3.94 4.48 -17.68
C VAL A 436 3.16 4.85 -18.92
N SER A 437 2.50 3.87 -19.54
CA SER A 437 1.49 4.09 -20.58
C SER A 437 0.10 3.86 -20.00
N LYS A 438 -0.83 4.78 -20.22
CA LYS A 438 -2.22 4.68 -19.73
C LYS A 438 -3.19 4.45 -20.88
N LEU A 439 -4.03 3.42 -20.72
CA LEU A 439 -5.19 3.16 -21.56
C LEU A 439 -6.43 3.75 -20.88
N ASP A 440 -6.64 5.04 -21.10
CA ASP A 440 -7.73 5.87 -20.56
C ASP A 440 -9.00 5.88 -21.42
N GLU A 441 -8.97 5.19 -22.56
CA GLU A 441 -10.09 5.05 -23.49
C GLU A 441 -10.61 3.60 -23.52
N MET A 442 -11.93 3.43 -23.44
CA MET A 442 -12.57 2.12 -23.58
C MET A 442 -12.78 1.76 -25.06
N PRO A 443 -12.62 0.48 -25.45
CA PRO A 443 -12.89 0.05 -26.81
C PRO A 443 -14.34 0.33 -27.25
N PRO A 444 -14.59 0.64 -28.53
CA PRO A 444 -15.93 0.88 -29.05
C PRO A 444 -16.84 -0.35 -28.89
N GLY A 445 -18.12 -0.11 -28.58
CA GLY A 445 -19.14 -1.16 -28.43
C GLY A 445 -19.42 -1.62 -26.99
N ARG A 446 -18.62 -1.19 -26.00
CA ARG A 446 -18.88 -1.53 -24.60
C ARG A 446 -19.92 -0.60 -23.98
N GLN A 447 -20.95 -1.19 -23.35
CA GLN A 447 -21.97 -0.42 -22.64
C GLN A 447 -21.59 -0.19 -21.17
N PRO A 448 -21.94 0.97 -20.60
CA PRO A 448 -21.87 1.24 -19.16
C PRO A 448 -22.55 0.14 -18.33
N ILE A 449 -21.90 -0.30 -17.25
CA ILE A 449 -22.47 -1.28 -16.31
C ILE A 449 -23.43 -0.54 -15.37
N ASP A 450 -24.70 -0.97 -15.33
CA ASP A 450 -25.70 -0.44 -14.38
C ASP A 450 -25.38 -0.95 -12.98
N THR A 451 -24.79 -0.07 -12.16
CA THR A 451 -24.34 -0.41 -10.80
C THR A 451 -25.35 0.08 -9.77
N ARG A 452 -25.86 -0.82 -8.93
CA ARG A 452 -26.89 -0.50 -7.92
C ARG A 452 -26.49 -1.00 -6.55
N VAL A 453 -26.71 -0.17 -5.53
CA VAL A 453 -26.52 -0.53 -4.13
C VAL A 453 -27.86 -0.98 -3.55
N VAL A 454 -27.92 -2.19 -3.03
CA VAL A 454 -29.15 -2.82 -2.51
C VAL A 454 -28.92 -3.28 -1.07
N ALA A 455 -29.92 -3.09 -0.22
CA ALA A 455 -29.84 -3.52 1.17
C ALA A 455 -30.01 -5.05 1.26
N VAL A 456 -29.25 -5.73 2.12
CA VAL A 456 -29.25 -7.20 2.25
C VAL A 456 -30.64 -7.75 2.62
N GLU A 457 -31.50 -6.95 3.24
CA GLU A 457 -32.89 -7.31 3.57
C GLU A 457 -33.74 -7.58 2.32
N ARG A 458 -33.28 -7.16 1.15
CA ARG A 458 -33.91 -7.44 -0.15
C ARG A 458 -33.28 -8.64 -0.87
N MET A 459 -32.62 -9.54 -0.15
CA MET A 459 -31.97 -10.72 -0.74
C MET A 459 -32.94 -11.56 -1.59
N ASP A 460 -34.19 -11.74 -1.14
CA ASP A 460 -35.18 -12.51 -1.88
C ASP A 460 -35.52 -11.89 -3.24
N ASP A 461 -35.58 -10.55 -3.34
CA ASP A 461 -35.74 -9.84 -4.61
C ASP A 461 -34.56 -10.10 -5.55
N VAL A 462 -33.34 -10.14 -5.01
CA VAL A 462 -32.10 -10.37 -5.75
C VAL A 462 -32.06 -11.80 -6.29
N VAL A 463 -32.39 -12.80 -5.46
CA VAL A 463 -32.48 -14.21 -5.86
C VAL A 463 -33.59 -14.41 -6.90
N GLY A 464 -34.75 -13.77 -6.74
CA GLY A 464 -35.81 -13.79 -7.76
C GLY A 464 -35.41 -13.11 -9.07
N GLY A 465 -34.57 -12.07 -9.01
CA GLY A 465 -33.92 -11.46 -10.16
C GLY A 465 -32.94 -12.41 -10.86
N LEU A 466 -32.08 -13.08 -10.08
CA LEU A 466 -31.12 -14.07 -10.54
C LEU A 466 -31.82 -15.23 -11.26
N HIS A 467 -32.91 -15.76 -10.69
CA HIS A 467 -33.67 -16.84 -11.32
C HIS A 467 -34.21 -16.44 -12.70
N ARG A 468 -34.75 -15.23 -12.85
CA ARG A 468 -35.20 -14.71 -14.17
C ARG A 468 -34.03 -14.56 -15.14
N HIS A 469 -32.91 -14.04 -14.67
CA HIS A 469 -31.70 -13.86 -15.47
C HIS A 469 -31.17 -15.19 -16.01
N VAL A 470 -31.11 -16.22 -15.17
CA VAL A 470 -30.71 -17.58 -15.56
C VAL A 470 -31.73 -18.21 -16.50
N ALA A 471 -33.04 -18.00 -16.29
CA ALA A 471 -34.09 -18.51 -17.18
C ALA A 471 -34.02 -17.91 -18.60
N GLU A 472 -33.42 -16.73 -18.76
CA GLU A 472 -33.12 -16.12 -20.08
C GLU A 472 -31.86 -16.71 -20.74
N GLY A 473 -31.23 -17.72 -20.15
CA GLY A 473 -30.00 -18.35 -20.67
C GLY A 473 -28.72 -17.56 -20.39
N LYS A 474 -28.78 -16.58 -19.48
CA LYS A 474 -27.65 -15.70 -19.14
C LYS A 474 -26.93 -16.21 -17.90
N GLN A 475 -25.67 -15.82 -17.78
CA GLN A 475 -24.82 -16.23 -16.66
C GLN A 475 -24.62 -15.11 -15.64
N ALA A 476 -24.33 -15.50 -14.39
CA ALA A 476 -24.13 -14.58 -13.28
C ALA A 476 -22.95 -14.98 -12.39
N TYR A 477 -22.27 -13.97 -11.87
CA TYR A 477 -21.30 -14.11 -10.78
C TYR A 477 -21.95 -13.75 -9.45
N TRP A 478 -21.64 -14.53 -8.41
CA TRP A 478 -22.04 -14.28 -7.04
C TRP A 478 -20.83 -14.31 -6.13
N VAL A 479 -20.48 -13.16 -5.55
CA VAL A 479 -19.25 -12.97 -4.79
C VAL A 479 -19.56 -12.87 -3.29
N CYS A 480 -19.00 -13.78 -2.51
CA CYS A 480 -19.08 -13.79 -1.06
C CYS A 480 -17.88 -13.04 -0.43
N PRO A 481 -18.08 -12.37 0.73
CA PRO A 481 -17.05 -11.60 1.42
C PRO A 481 -15.89 -12.49 1.91
N MET A 482 -14.73 -11.86 2.12
CA MET A 482 -13.56 -12.45 2.77
C MET A 482 -13.19 -11.63 4.01
N VAL A 483 -13.05 -12.25 5.17
CA VAL A 483 -12.59 -11.68 6.43
C VAL A 483 -11.10 -11.97 6.57
N ARG A 484 -10.29 -10.92 6.51
CA ARG A 484 -8.81 -10.99 6.48
C ARG A 484 -8.17 -11.74 7.67
N GLU A 485 -8.92 -12.02 8.74
CA GLU A 485 -8.44 -12.69 9.95
C GLU A 485 -8.90 -14.16 10.08
N HIS A 486 -9.92 -14.61 9.30
CA HIS A 486 -10.57 -15.91 9.48
C HIS A 486 -10.97 -16.59 8.16
N GLU A 487 -9.99 -17.18 7.45
CA GLU A 487 -10.23 -17.91 6.18
C GLU A 487 -11.27 -19.03 6.30
N THR A 488 -11.43 -19.64 7.47
CA THR A 488 -12.38 -20.74 7.71
C THR A 488 -13.85 -20.26 7.70
N GLU A 489 -14.11 -19.04 8.18
CA GLU A 489 -15.47 -18.47 8.22
C GLU A 489 -15.95 -18.06 6.81
N ASP A 490 -15.02 -17.59 5.97
CA ASP A 490 -15.32 -17.17 4.60
C ASP A 490 -15.77 -18.31 3.69
N ILE A 491 -15.20 -19.49 3.90
CA ILE A 491 -15.51 -20.68 3.13
C ILE A 491 -16.90 -21.20 3.50
N ALA A 492 -17.20 -21.24 4.81
CA ALA A 492 -18.52 -21.64 5.29
C ALA A 492 -19.62 -20.73 4.71
N ALA A 493 -19.38 -19.42 4.61
CA ALA A 493 -20.32 -18.49 4.00
C ALA A 493 -20.51 -18.73 2.48
N ALA A 494 -19.45 -19.07 1.75
CA ALA A 494 -19.53 -19.39 0.32
C ALA A 494 -20.22 -20.73 0.06
N GLU A 495 -19.96 -21.75 0.88
CA GLU A 495 -20.62 -23.06 0.83
C GLU A 495 -22.12 -22.96 1.19
N GLU A 496 -22.47 -22.24 2.26
CA GLU A 496 -23.87 -22.00 2.63
C GLU A 496 -24.64 -21.28 1.51
N ARG A 497 -24.00 -20.28 0.89
CA ARG A 497 -24.62 -19.57 -0.24
C ARG A 497 -24.75 -20.47 -1.46
N PHE A 498 -23.75 -21.31 -1.75
CA PHE A 498 -23.83 -22.31 -2.80
C PHE A 498 -25.03 -23.24 -2.59
N ASP A 499 -25.18 -23.82 -1.39
CA ASP A 499 -26.32 -24.68 -1.07
C ASP A 499 -27.67 -23.97 -1.20
N THR A 500 -27.74 -22.72 -0.75
CA THR A 500 -28.95 -21.89 -0.87
C THR A 500 -29.33 -21.64 -2.34
N LEU A 501 -28.35 -21.32 -3.19
CA LEU A 501 -28.59 -21.06 -4.61
C LEU A 501 -28.87 -22.35 -5.39
N CYS A 502 -28.24 -23.46 -5.03
CA CYS A 502 -28.58 -24.79 -5.54
C CYS A 502 -30.02 -25.16 -5.22
N ALA A 503 -30.49 -24.91 -3.99
CA ALA A 503 -31.89 -25.13 -3.63
C ALA A 503 -32.87 -24.26 -4.44
N ALA A 504 -32.46 -23.06 -4.85
CA ALA A 504 -33.30 -22.13 -5.61
C ALA A 504 -33.27 -22.34 -7.14
N LEU A 505 -32.13 -22.76 -7.71
CA LEU A 505 -31.88 -22.81 -9.16
C LEU A 505 -31.63 -24.24 -9.68
N GLY A 506 -31.36 -25.19 -8.78
CA GLY A 506 -30.94 -26.56 -9.08
C GLY A 506 -29.42 -26.74 -9.11
N ASP A 507 -28.94 -27.88 -8.60
CA ASP A 507 -27.51 -28.21 -8.47
C ASP A 507 -26.72 -28.15 -9.79
N ALA A 508 -27.39 -28.42 -10.92
CA ALA A 508 -26.75 -28.37 -12.23
C ALA A 508 -26.46 -26.94 -12.72
N ALA A 509 -27.15 -25.94 -12.16
CA ALA A 509 -27.07 -24.55 -12.61
C ALA A 509 -26.04 -23.71 -11.84
N VAL A 510 -25.49 -24.22 -10.74
CA VAL A 510 -24.59 -23.47 -9.85
C VAL A 510 -23.26 -24.22 -9.67
N THR A 511 -22.16 -23.48 -9.59
CA THR A 511 -20.83 -24.03 -9.23
C THR A 511 -20.12 -23.12 -8.23
N LEU A 512 -19.15 -23.66 -7.50
CA LEU A 512 -18.44 -22.99 -6.42
C LEU A 512 -16.93 -22.94 -6.67
N VAL A 513 -16.32 -21.78 -6.42
CA VAL A 513 -14.86 -21.61 -6.42
C VAL A 513 -14.39 -20.81 -5.20
N HIS A 514 -13.58 -21.42 -4.33
CA HIS A 514 -12.94 -20.73 -3.19
C HIS A 514 -11.49 -21.19 -3.01
N GLY A 515 -10.73 -20.48 -2.18
CA GLY A 515 -9.27 -20.60 -2.04
C GLY A 515 -8.74 -21.97 -1.63
N GLN A 516 -9.52 -22.78 -0.90
CA GLN A 516 -9.11 -24.09 -0.43
C GLN A 516 -9.38 -25.24 -1.40
N LEU A 517 -10.15 -25.01 -2.48
CA LEU A 517 -10.35 -26.07 -3.48
C LEU A 517 -9.01 -26.45 -4.14
N PRO A 518 -8.77 -27.75 -4.40
CA PRO A 518 -7.66 -28.19 -5.22
C PRO A 518 -7.66 -27.46 -6.57
N ALA A 519 -6.48 -27.11 -7.09
CA ALA A 519 -6.34 -26.37 -8.34
C ALA A 519 -7.08 -27.04 -9.51
N GLU A 520 -7.02 -28.37 -9.60
CA GLU A 520 -7.73 -29.15 -10.63
C GLU A 520 -9.25 -28.98 -10.56
N VAL A 521 -9.82 -28.90 -9.36
CA VAL A 521 -11.26 -28.70 -9.13
C VAL A 521 -11.68 -27.27 -9.46
N LYS A 522 -10.88 -26.28 -9.05
CA LYS A 522 -11.11 -24.87 -9.41
C LYS A 522 -11.14 -24.70 -10.93
N ASP A 523 -10.14 -25.23 -11.61
CA ASP A 523 -10.02 -25.15 -13.06
C ASP A 523 -11.20 -25.83 -13.76
N ALA A 524 -11.64 -27.00 -13.28
CA ALA A 524 -12.80 -27.70 -13.81
C ALA A 524 -14.08 -26.88 -13.63
N ASN A 525 -14.36 -26.37 -12.42
CA ASN A 525 -15.55 -25.56 -12.15
C ASN A 525 -15.55 -24.25 -12.97
N MET A 526 -14.39 -23.59 -13.09
CA MET A 526 -14.23 -22.41 -13.93
C MET A 526 -14.45 -22.71 -15.41
N ALA A 527 -13.96 -23.85 -15.91
CA ALA A 527 -14.16 -24.26 -17.30
C ALA A 527 -15.65 -24.53 -17.60
N ARG A 528 -16.36 -25.19 -16.68
CA ARG A 528 -17.81 -25.45 -16.78
C ARG A 528 -18.63 -24.15 -16.82
N PHE A 529 -18.23 -23.18 -16.00
CA PHE A 529 -18.85 -21.86 -16.07
C PHE A 529 -18.50 -21.12 -17.36
N ALA A 530 -17.24 -21.11 -17.79
CA ALA A 530 -16.82 -20.43 -19.01
C ALA A 530 -17.45 -21.01 -20.29
N SER A 531 -17.71 -22.32 -20.33
CA SER A 531 -18.37 -23.00 -21.46
C SER A 531 -19.88 -22.79 -21.52
N GLY A 532 -20.49 -22.22 -20.46
CA GLY A 532 -21.94 -22.07 -20.36
C GLY A 532 -22.68 -23.32 -19.86
N GLU A 533 -21.96 -24.36 -19.43
CA GLU A 533 -22.58 -25.57 -18.82
C GLU A 533 -23.30 -25.22 -17.51
N VAL A 534 -22.76 -24.25 -16.77
CA VAL A 534 -23.29 -23.78 -15.48
C VAL A 534 -23.66 -22.30 -15.58
N ALA A 535 -24.81 -21.91 -15.04
CA ALA A 535 -25.33 -20.55 -15.15
C ALA A 535 -24.79 -19.59 -14.08
N VAL A 536 -24.49 -20.07 -12.88
CA VAL A 536 -24.06 -19.23 -11.75
C VAL A 536 -22.75 -19.74 -11.16
N LEU A 537 -21.79 -18.82 -10.99
CA LEU A 537 -20.56 -19.07 -10.26
C LEU A 537 -20.61 -18.35 -8.91
N VAL A 538 -20.66 -19.13 -7.83
CA VAL A 538 -20.45 -18.66 -6.45
C VAL A 538 -18.96 -18.69 -6.17
N ALA A 539 -18.40 -17.59 -5.68
CA ALA A 539 -17.00 -17.58 -5.33
C ALA A 539 -16.63 -16.52 -4.31
N THR A 540 -15.49 -16.72 -3.65
CA THR A 540 -14.84 -15.70 -2.82
C THR A 540 -13.98 -14.77 -3.69
N THR A 541 -13.11 -13.97 -3.08
CA THR A 541 -12.15 -13.06 -3.75
C THR A 541 -11.22 -13.72 -4.79
N VAL A 542 -11.25 -15.04 -4.94
CA VAL A 542 -10.45 -15.81 -5.89
C VAL A 542 -10.81 -15.53 -7.38
N ILE A 543 -11.98 -14.92 -7.68
CA ILE A 543 -12.32 -14.50 -9.06
C ILE A 543 -11.48 -13.29 -9.53
N GLU A 544 -10.59 -12.74 -8.70
CA GLU A 544 -9.55 -11.81 -9.17
C GLU A 544 -8.71 -12.41 -10.33
N VAL A 545 -8.71 -13.74 -10.50
CA VAL A 545 -7.97 -14.42 -11.58
C VAL A 545 -8.80 -14.51 -12.87
N GLY A 546 -8.80 -13.43 -13.63
CA GLY A 546 -8.60 -13.51 -15.08
C GLY A 546 -9.73 -13.95 -16.03
N VAL A 547 -10.62 -14.87 -15.65
CA VAL A 547 -11.47 -15.56 -16.65
C VAL A 547 -12.48 -14.61 -17.30
N ASN A 548 -12.45 -14.57 -18.63
CA ASN A 548 -13.38 -13.80 -19.46
C ASN A 548 -14.58 -14.67 -19.84
N VAL A 549 -15.77 -14.33 -19.35
CA VAL A 549 -17.03 -15.01 -19.74
C VAL A 549 -17.95 -13.98 -20.39
N PRO A 550 -17.98 -13.87 -21.74
CA PRO A 550 -18.76 -12.84 -22.44
C PRO A 550 -20.27 -12.87 -22.17
N ASN A 551 -20.81 -14.05 -21.87
CA ASN A 551 -22.24 -14.27 -21.57
C ASN A 551 -22.62 -13.93 -20.12
N ALA A 552 -21.63 -13.66 -19.24
CA ALA A 552 -21.88 -13.24 -17.87
C ALA A 552 -22.23 -11.74 -17.83
N SER A 553 -23.49 -11.44 -17.53
CA SER A 553 -24.06 -10.09 -17.56
C SER A 553 -24.60 -9.61 -16.20
N LEU A 554 -24.59 -10.47 -15.18
CA LEU A 554 -24.97 -10.10 -13.82
C LEU A 554 -23.82 -10.36 -12.83
N MET A 555 -23.50 -9.37 -12.02
CA MET A 555 -22.53 -9.45 -10.92
C MET A 555 -23.26 -9.12 -9.60
N VAL A 556 -23.23 -10.04 -8.64
CA VAL A 556 -23.77 -9.81 -7.28
C VAL A 556 -22.62 -9.90 -6.29
N ILE A 557 -22.45 -8.88 -5.45
CA ILE A 557 -21.40 -8.81 -4.43
C ILE A 557 -22.05 -8.66 -3.07
N GLU A 558 -21.91 -9.66 -2.21
CA GLU A 558 -22.37 -9.63 -0.82
C GLU A 558 -21.45 -8.78 0.07
N GLN A 559 -22.06 -8.04 1.01
CA GLN A 559 -21.34 -7.17 1.97
C GLN A 559 -20.29 -6.27 1.29
N ALA A 560 -20.69 -5.62 0.20
CA ALA A 560 -19.81 -4.82 -0.66
C ALA A 560 -19.04 -3.72 0.10
N GLU A 561 -19.56 -3.23 1.23
CA GLU A 561 -18.89 -2.28 2.13
C GLU A 561 -17.56 -2.78 2.72
N ARG A 562 -17.36 -4.11 2.77
CA ARG A 562 -16.12 -4.73 3.28
C ARG A 562 -14.99 -4.76 2.27
N PHE A 563 -15.28 -4.57 0.98
CA PHE A 563 -14.28 -4.56 -0.08
C PHE A 563 -13.69 -3.17 -0.28
N GLY A 564 -12.43 -3.10 -0.72
CA GLY A 564 -11.83 -1.85 -1.20
C GLY A 564 -12.36 -1.44 -2.58
N LEU A 565 -12.24 -0.17 -2.98
CA LEU A 565 -12.76 0.29 -4.29
C LEU A 565 -12.09 -0.44 -5.46
N ALA A 566 -10.78 -0.64 -5.39
CA ALA A 566 -10.05 -1.33 -6.44
C ALA A 566 -10.59 -2.77 -6.68
N GLN A 567 -10.91 -3.49 -5.60
CA GLN A 567 -11.47 -4.84 -5.68
C GLN A 567 -12.89 -4.83 -6.22
N LEU A 568 -13.75 -3.93 -5.73
CA LEU A 568 -15.10 -3.76 -6.26
C LEU A 568 -15.09 -3.41 -7.75
N HIS A 569 -14.16 -2.57 -8.17
CA HIS A 569 -13.98 -2.20 -9.57
C HIS A 569 -13.52 -3.38 -10.44
N GLN A 570 -12.53 -4.15 -9.99
CA GLN A 570 -12.10 -5.38 -10.67
C GLN A 570 -13.23 -6.40 -10.81
N LEU A 571 -14.00 -6.63 -9.73
CA LEU A 571 -15.15 -7.52 -9.74
C LEU A 571 -16.23 -7.01 -10.70
N ARG A 572 -16.60 -5.73 -10.63
CA ARG A 572 -17.53 -5.11 -11.59
C ARG A 572 -17.07 -5.29 -13.03
N GLY A 573 -15.77 -5.14 -13.31
CA GLY A 573 -15.18 -5.32 -14.63
C GLY A 573 -15.19 -6.76 -15.18
N ARG A 574 -15.60 -7.76 -14.38
CA ARG A 574 -15.80 -9.15 -14.85
C ARG A 574 -17.03 -9.31 -15.72
N VAL A 575 -18.02 -8.42 -15.59
CA VAL A 575 -19.20 -8.36 -16.46
C VAL A 575 -19.10 -7.21 -17.47
N GLY A 576 -20.02 -7.16 -18.44
CA GLY A 576 -20.02 -6.12 -19.48
C GLY A 576 -18.96 -6.33 -20.55
N ARG A 577 -18.66 -7.59 -20.87
CA ARG A 577 -17.70 -7.97 -21.94
C ARG A 577 -18.37 -8.32 -23.27
N GLY A 578 -19.67 -8.62 -23.26
CA GLY A 578 -20.50 -8.77 -24.45
C GLY A 578 -21.22 -7.48 -24.86
N ALA A 579 -22.07 -7.58 -25.89
CA ALA A 579 -22.93 -6.47 -26.34
C ALA A 579 -24.15 -6.22 -25.41
N GLU A 580 -24.43 -7.15 -24.51
CA GLU A 580 -25.56 -7.13 -23.58
C GLU A 580 -25.38 -6.11 -22.46
N LYS A 581 -26.49 -5.53 -22.02
CA LYS A 581 -26.52 -4.66 -20.84
C LYS A 581 -26.18 -5.49 -19.60
N SER A 582 -25.13 -5.08 -18.90
CA SER A 582 -24.67 -5.75 -17.69
C SER A 582 -25.03 -4.97 -16.44
N VAL A 583 -25.34 -5.70 -15.37
CA VAL A 583 -25.79 -5.16 -14.09
C VAL A 583 -24.85 -5.62 -12.98
N CYS A 584 -24.46 -4.70 -12.09
CA CYS A 584 -23.69 -4.98 -10.89
C CYS A 584 -24.50 -4.59 -9.65
N LEU A 585 -24.82 -5.56 -8.80
CA LEU A 585 -25.55 -5.39 -7.55
C LEU A 585 -24.58 -5.46 -6.38
N LEU A 586 -24.45 -4.35 -5.66
CA LEU A 586 -23.65 -4.22 -4.45
C LEU A 586 -24.57 -4.36 -3.24
N LEU A 587 -24.56 -5.52 -2.60
CA LEU A 587 -25.39 -5.78 -1.42
C LEU A 587 -24.70 -5.24 -0.18
N ARG A 588 -25.42 -4.43 0.61
CA ARG A 588 -24.89 -3.80 1.83
C ARG A 588 -25.61 -4.27 3.09
N GLY A 589 -24.86 -4.39 4.19
CA GLY A 589 -25.44 -4.58 5.52
C GLY A 589 -26.20 -3.35 6.05
N GLY A 590 -26.86 -3.52 7.20
CA GLY A 590 -27.59 -2.45 7.89
C GLY A 590 -26.70 -1.43 8.60
N ALA A 591 -25.53 -1.84 9.10
CA ALA A 591 -24.58 -0.97 9.80
C ALA A 591 -23.46 -0.53 8.85
N LEU A 592 -23.61 0.65 8.24
CA LEU A 592 -22.64 1.22 7.30
C LEU A 592 -21.82 2.33 7.97
N SER A 593 -20.49 2.23 7.93
CA SER A 593 -19.61 3.35 8.26
C SER A 593 -19.76 4.50 7.26
N GLU A 594 -19.34 5.71 7.65
CA GLU A 594 -19.31 6.86 6.74
C GLU A 594 -18.41 6.60 5.53
N THR A 595 -17.22 6.01 5.77
CA THR A 595 -16.28 5.59 4.72
C THR A 595 -16.89 4.53 3.78
N GLY A 596 -17.61 3.55 4.32
CA GLY A 596 -18.29 2.52 3.53
C GLY A 596 -19.41 3.11 2.66
N ARG A 597 -20.10 4.15 3.16
CA ARG A 597 -21.12 4.87 2.40
C ARG A 597 -20.52 5.62 1.21
N GLU A 598 -19.47 6.39 1.45
CA GLU A 598 -18.78 7.17 0.42
C GLU A 598 -18.19 6.24 -0.65
N ARG A 599 -17.60 5.12 -0.22
CA ARG A 599 -17.08 4.07 -1.11
C ARG A 599 -18.13 3.53 -2.08
N LEU A 600 -19.28 3.08 -1.56
CA LEU A 600 -20.35 2.52 -2.38
C LEU A 600 -21.01 3.58 -3.27
N ALA A 601 -21.05 4.84 -2.83
CA ALA A 601 -21.53 5.96 -3.65
C ALA A 601 -20.62 6.20 -4.86
N LEU A 602 -19.30 6.25 -4.66
CA LEU A 602 -18.33 6.40 -5.74
C LEU A 602 -18.42 5.27 -6.77
N MET A 603 -18.55 4.02 -6.33
CA MET A 603 -18.74 2.87 -7.23
C MET A 603 -19.99 2.99 -8.11
N ARG A 604 -21.04 3.66 -7.63
CA ARG A 604 -22.25 3.92 -8.41
C ARG A 604 -22.10 5.09 -9.38
N GLU A 605 -21.38 6.12 -8.98
CA GLU A 605 -21.27 7.39 -9.72
C GLU A 605 -20.27 7.35 -10.86
N THR A 606 -19.20 6.55 -10.75
CA THR A 606 -18.16 6.50 -11.78
C THR A 606 -17.79 5.08 -12.20
N GLN A 607 -17.47 4.96 -13.48
CA GLN A 607 -16.86 3.76 -14.07
C GLN A 607 -15.37 3.93 -14.35
N ASP A 608 -14.84 5.13 -14.13
CA ASP A 608 -13.43 5.41 -14.32
C ASP A 608 -12.62 4.78 -13.18
N GLY A 609 -11.95 3.68 -13.51
CA GLY A 609 -11.12 2.96 -12.56
C GLY A 609 -9.92 3.77 -12.05
N PHE A 610 -9.38 4.74 -12.82
CA PHE A 610 -8.30 5.60 -12.33
C PHE A 610 -8.80 6.56 -11.26
N ARG A 611 -9.96 7.18 -11.49
CA ARG A 611 -10.61 8.02 -10.47
C ARG A 611 -10.96 7.22 -9.22
N LEU A 612 -11.47 6.00 -9.39
CA LEU A 612 -11.77 5.12 -8.25
C LEU A 612 -10.52 4.76 -7.44
N ALA A 613 -9.37 4.56 -8.11
CA ALA A 613 -8.11 4.27 -7.43
C ALA A 613 -7.60 5.47 -6.61
N GLU A 614 -7.67 6.69 -7.15
CA GLU A 614 -7.30 7.91 -6.43
C GLU A 614 -8.18 8.14 -5.19
N GLU A 615 -9.50 7.95 -5.34
CA GLU A 615 -10.42 8.03 -4.21
C GLU A 615 -10.23 6.89 -3.21
N ASP A 616 -9.84 5.68 -3.64
CA ASP A 616 -9.53 4.56 -2.73
C ASP A 616 -8.33 4.92 -1.84
N LEU A 617 -7.31 5.52 -2.43
CA LEU A 617 -6.13 5.99 -1.71
C LEU A 617 -6.51 7.06 -0.69
N ARG A 618 -7.37 8.02 -1.07
CA ARG A 618 -7.88 9.06 -0.18
C ARG A 618 -8.72 8.48 0.97
N LEU A 619 -9.63 7.56 0.67
CA LEU A 619 -10.60 7.01 1.64
C LEU A 619 -9.99 5.99 2.61
N ARG A 620 -8.94 5.28 2.20
CA ARG A 620 -8.23 4.36 3.09
C ARG A 620 -7.44 5.11 4.15
N GLY A 621 -6.93 6.30 3.83
CA GLY A 621 -6.03 7.06 4.69
C GLY A 621 -4.80 6.25 5.12
N GLY A 622 -3.97 6.86 5.96
CA GLY A 622 -2.87 6.28 6.75
C GLY A 622 -2.44 4.83 6.49
N GLY A 623 -3.29 3.91 6.96
CA GLY A 623 -2.85 2.63 7.50
C GLY A 623 -2.75 1.47 6.51
N GLU A 624 -3.27 1.59 5.28
CA GLU A 624 -3.35 0.47 4.33
C GLU A 624 -2.87 0.79 2.90
N ILE A 625 -2.04 1.81 2.70
CA ILE A 625 -1.31 1.97 1.42
C ILE A 625 -0.47 0.71 1.13
N LEU A 626 -0.03 0.04 2.18
CA LEU A 626 0.91 -1.07 2.16
C LEU A 626 0.25 -2.28 2.82
N GLY A 627 -0.68 -2.91 2.12
CA GLY A 627 -1.23 -4.20 2.55
C GLY A 627 -0.09 -5.17 2.86
N THR A 628 -0.05 -5.64 4.11
CA THR A 628 0.65 -6.85 4.59
C THR A 628 1.92 -7.25 3.84
N ARG A 629 3.10 -6.87 4.37
CA ARG A 629 4.42 -7.53 4.20
C ARG A 629 4.61 -8.36 2.92
N GLN A 630 4.28 -7.83 1.75
CA GLN A 630 4.56 -8.52 0.50
C GLN A 630 5.92 -8.06 0.01
N SER A 631 6.90 -8.94 0.23
CA SER A 631 8.18 -8.99 -0.47
C SER A 631 8.99 -7.68 -0.51
N GLY A 632 9.55 -7.30 0.64
CA GLY A 632 10.87 -6.65 0.68
C GLY A 632 10.97 -5.14 0.44
N GLU A 633 9.86 -4.42 0.25
CA GLU A 633 9.86 -2.96 0.12
C GLU A 633 9.46 -2.28 1.46
N GLN A 634 10.28 -1.31 1.90
CA GLN A 634 10.09 -0.59 3.16
C GLN A 634 8.97 0.45 3.05
N SER A 635 7.98 0.34 3.93
CA SER A 635 6.97 1.38 4.16
C SER A 635 7.58 2.74 4.44
N PHE A 636 6.88 3.83 4.07
CA PHE A 636 7.22 5.15 4.58
C PHE A 636 7.07 5.15 6.12
N ILE A 637 8.10 5.64 6.81
CA ILE A 637 8.20 5.67 8.27
C ILE A 637 7.57 6.95 8.81
N VAL A 638 7.71 8.06 8.08
CA VAL A 638 7.31 9.40 8.54
C VAL A 638 6.11 9.93 7.75
N ALA A 639 6.15 9.82 6.42
CA ALA A 639 5.16 10.46 5.58
C ALA A 639 3.77 9.81 5.70
N THR A 640 2.77 10.58 6.16
CA THR A 640 1.38 10.10 6.13
C THR A 640 0.82 10.15 4.70
N PRO A 641 -0.24 9.40 4.38
CA PRO A 641 -0.89 9.42 3.06
C PRO A 641 -1.34 10.79 2.59
N GLU A 642 -1.82 11.62 3.51
CA GLU A 642 -2.21 13.00 3.23
C GLU A 642 -0.97 13.79 2.79
N GLN A 643 0.14 13.66 3.54
CA GLN A 643 1.41 14.30 3.21
C GLN A 643 2.02 13.74 1.92
N ILE A 644 1.90 12.44 1.64
CA ILE A 644 2.33 11.83 0.37
C ILE A 644 1.57 12.48 -0.78
N SER A 645 0.25 12.62 -0.67
CA SER A 645 -0.56 13.25 -1.71
C SER A 645 -0.19 14.72 -1.94
N GLU A 646 0.17 15.45 -0.88
CA GLU A 646 0.52 16.88 -0.96
C GLU A 646 1.96 17.14 -1.42
N LEU A 647 2.93 16.33 -0.96
CA LEU A 647 4.36 16.64 -1.04
C LEU A 647 5.11 15.80 -2.08
N LEU A 648 4.57 14.66 -2.54
CA LEU A 648 5.29 13.74 -3.41
C LEU A 648 5.68 14.37 -4.75
N GLU A 649 4.80 15.16 -5.36
CA GLU A 649 5.11 15.81 -6.65
C GLU A 649 6.25 16.82 -6.49
N ALA A 650 6.21 17.64 -5.43
CA ALA A 650 7.29 18.59 -5.13
C ALA A 650 8.62 17.87 -4.83
N ALA A 651 8.60 16.79 -4.05
CA ALA A 651 9.79 16.00 -3.74
C ALA A 651 10.37 15.32 -4.99
N HIS A 652 9.50 14.84 -5.88
CA HIS A 652 9.89 14.25 -7.16
C HIS A 652 10.51 15.30 -8.10
N ASP A 653 9.88 16.46 -8.27
CA ASP A 653 10.41 17.53 -9.11
C ASP A 653 11.77 18.02 -8.60
N ASP A 654 11.94 18.08 -7.28
CA ASP A 654 13.20 18.47 -6.66
C ASP A 654 14.32 17.44 -6.87
N ALA A 655 14.01 16.16 -6.70
CA ALA A 655 14.94 15.07 -7.01
C ALA A 655 15.32 15.08 -8.51
N ARG A 656 14.37 15.38 -9.40
CA ARG A 656 14.61 15.51 -10.83
C ARG A 656 15.55 16.68 -11.13
N LEU A 657 15.32 17.82 -10.49
CA LEU A 657 16.16 19.00 -10.64
C LEU A 657 17.60 18.72 -10.22
N LEU A 658 17.79 17.99 -9.11
CA LEU A 658 19.12 17.55 -8.67
C LEU A 658 19.81 16.69 -9.74
N MET A 659 19.08 15.73 -10.33
CA MET A 659 19.62 14.82 -11.35
C MET A 659 19.91 15.49 -12.70
N ASP A 660 18.99 16.31 -13.21
CA ASP A 660 19.05 16.87 -14.56
C ASP A 660 19.92 18.15 -14.63
N ARG A 661 19.89 18.99 -13.58
CA ARG A 661 20.52 20.32 -13.58
C ARG A 661 21.76 20.40 -12.70
N ASP A 662 21.69 19.83 -11.50
CA ASP A 662 22.73 20.06 -10.46
C ASP A 662 23.85 18.99 -10.52
N GLY A 663 23.90 18.17 -11.58
CA GLY A 663 24.96 17.18 -11.78
C GLY A 663 24.77 15.89 -10.97
N GLY A 664 23.55 15.60 -10.51
CA GLY A 664 23.21 14.41 -9.75
C GLY A 664 23.82 14.39 -8.35
N LEU A 665 24.58 13.35 -8.03
CA LEU A 665 25.20 13.18 -6.71
C LEU A 665 26.58 13.83 -6.58
N THR A 666 26.88 14.80 -7.46
CA THR A 666 28.13 15.57 -7.41
C THR A 666 27.87 16.97 -6.87
N GLY A 667 28.90 17.60 -6.29
CA GLY A 667 28.78 18.92 -5.66
C GLY A 667 28.14 18.88 -4.26
N ALA A 668 28.05 20.05 -3.62
CA ALA A 668 27.63 20.17 -2.21
C ALA A 668 26.22 19.60 -1.94
N ARG A 669 25.26 19.91 -2.82
CA ARG A 669 23.89 19.42 -2.71
C ARG A 669 23.77 17.92 -3.01
N GLY A 670 24.54 17.42 -3.98
CA GLY A 670 24.61 15.99 -4.28
C GLY A 670 25.20 15.17 -3.12
N GLU A 671 26.21 15.69 -2.43
CA GLU A 671 26.76 15.09 -1.21
C GLU A 671 25.74 15.08 -0.07
N ALA A 672 24.98 16.16 0.13
CA ALA A 672 23.88 16.22 1.10
C ALA A 672 22.76 15.22 0.76
N ALA A 673 22.37 15.12 -0.51
CA ALA A 673 21.38 14.16 -0.97
C ALA A 673 21.85 12.70 -0.79
N ARG A 674 23.15 12.44 -0.92
CA ARG A 674 23.75 11.13 -0.60
C ARG A 674 23.58 10.79 0.88
N ILE A 675 23.73 11.77 1.78
CA ILE A 675 23.47 11.60 3.21
C ILE A 675 22.00 11.23 3.43
N ALA A 676 21.06 11.93 2.79
CA ALA A 676 19.63 11.60 2.87
C ALA A 676 19.33 10.16 2.43
N LEU A 677 19.88 9.70 1.29
CA LEU A 677 19.71 8.32 0.83
C LEU A 677 20.19 7.27 1.85
N TYR A 678 21.29 7.55 2.55
CA TYR A 678 21.79 6.68 3.61
C TYR A 678 20.91 6.74 4.86
N LEU A 679 20.48 7.94 5.28
CA LEU A 679 19.63 8.15 6.46
C LEU A 679 18.33 7.34 6.37
N PHE A 680 17.67 7.38 5.21
CA PHE A 680 16.43 6.66 4.92
C PHE A 680 16.62 5.25 4.35
N GLU A 681 17.85 4.70 4.38
CA GLU A 681 18.15 3.32 3.99
C GLU A 681 17.57 2.89 2.64
N ARG A 682 17.63 3.78 1.66
CA ARG A 682 17.18 3.47 0.30
C ARG A 682 18.28 2.68 -0.44
N ASP A 683 18.48 1.45 0.03
CA ASP A 683 19.61 0.55 -0.25
C ASP A 683 19.90 0.30 -1.74
N TYR A 684 18.88 0.29 -2.60
CA TYR A 684 19.08 0.13 -4.05
C TYR A 684 19.82 1.31 -4.69
N GLY A 685 19.46 2.55 -4.32
CA GLY A 685 20.22 3.74 -4.75
C GLY A 685 21.66 3.74 -4.22
N VAL A 686 21.87 3.08 -3.07
CA VAL A 686 23.16 2.97 -2.40
C VAL A 686 24.06 1.86 -2.98
N GLN A 687 23.50 0.75 -3.47
CA GLN A 687 24.28 -0.32 -4.10
C GLN A 687 24.93 0.14 -5.41
N LEU A 688 24.26 1.01 -6.17
CA LEU A 688 24.80 1.65 -7.37
C LEU A 688 26.03 2.53 -7.07
N LEU A 689 26.13 3.08 -5.85
CA LEU A 689 27.30 3.84 -5.40
C LEU A 689 28.52 2.96 -5.05
N ARG A 690 28.34 1.63 -4.92
CA ARG A 690 29.41 0.67 -4.64
C ARG A 690 29.95 -0.03 -5.89
N GLY A 691 29.19 0.01 -6.99
CA GLY A 691 29.57 -0.59 -8.27
C GLY A 691 30.33 0.35 -9.22
N GLY A 692 30.64 1.57 -8.78
CA GLY A 692 31.43 2.57 -9.52
C GLY A 692 32.88 2.62 -9.10
#